data_AF-A0A6V6XYY0-F1
#
_entry.id   AF-A0A6V6XYY0-F1
#
_cell.length_a   1.000
_cell.length_b   1.000
_cell.length_c   1.000
_cell.angle_alpha   90.00
_cell.angle_beta   90.00
_cell.angle_gamma   90.00
#
_symmetry.space_group_name_H-M   'P 1'
#
loop_
_entity.id
_entity.type
_entity.pdbx_description
1 polymer ?
#
loop_
_entity_poly.entity_id
_entity_poly.type
_entity_poly.pdbx_seq_one_letter_code
_entity_poly.pdbx_strand_id
1 'polypeptide(L)'
;MWKKKMKPTLLLLLAINLLFYFTTFIYKVAQPADLPVYIMVLCPVLTTLFDGLLYFLFPAKIYRGVVLVFTTLLKASISIFYKQFGNFDIFSRSGQAGELKGVISVILKDVNIFVVFMLGLMIYGLWRIVKGRDFLAFNKNRAILSVAMMAILTAVPVATSARTLGIEMYSTVLTGGLVQKINTEKIYDPVVMKKIEKHYQNPEIKSNRFTGIAEGKNVLFIQCESLQNTFVNREYNGQEITPFLNQLIKEKGTIYFNDYFELLGLGNTSDAEFVSMNGIYPSAKGQAYDLFKDTKLYGMPQVAKSHGYDNLAFHGNSGSFYDRDKHYKALDFNGIYLGEDLVQDEVINMGLSDGSLFRQMAPILEKSNREGRNFFALAVTLTTHTPFVMPENLKTMEPKPGDEDDFVYNYANCARYTDDSLKALFQDLAARGILQNTVIVIYGDHHAMTIKNPEHFNSMTKWLGREIDYDEMMNIPLVITVPGLEENVQRENIGSQVDLYPTILNLLGWDRSKLPIMGIDLLNDDKETENNVVFPQTHMLKGSYITKDRLFEVSRDNIFEHSRLVDRNTRKERPVKEAAPLYQRATLTLDYAYRLLRDNRLMDLIETKSDDLPQEKTIMHGGGELDTNVVTNMMTAVEKSYARGKRMMEIDFSKTSDGHYVGLHGWDGSIERYFPEREGKGKEPISHEEFMAMEEKHGWQQLDLYNLVLWMEEHPDVYIITDIKKDNIEFLSYIAEHYAGMRGRFIPQIYRRDEYDQARALGFQNIIYTLYQSEDNVDEVIDFVNRHPLYGITISDKKFKTGRWNELLNTKKPVFVHTINDEKRAKELLQQGVSAVYTDSL
;
A
#
# COMPACT_ATOMS: atom_id res chain seq x y z
N MET A 1 34.41 -51.44 6.02
CA MET A 1 35.09 -50.26 6.61
C MET A 1 34.12 -49.25 7.27
N TRP A 2 32.98 -49.70 7.82
CA TRP A 2 31.95 -48.86 8.47
C TRP A 2 32.05 -48.89 10.01
N LYS A 3 33.18 -48.41 10.57
CA LYS A 3 33.31 -48.14 12.02
C LYS A 3 34.01 -46.80 12.25
N LYS A 4 33.45 -45.71 11.71
CA LYS A 4 33.68 -44.38 12.27
C LYS A 4 32.50 -44.07 13.18
N LYS A 5 32.65 -44.32 14.48
CA LYS A 5 31.70 -43.82 15.50
C LYS A 5 31.52 -42.32 15.25
N MET A 6 30.28 -41.84 15.19
CA MET A 6 30.00 -40.41 15.19
C MET A 6 30.79 -39.75 16.32
N LYS A 7 31.55 -38.70 16.00
CA LYS A 7 32.35 -37.99 17.01
C LYS A 7 31.39 -37.51 18.12
N PRO A 8 31.74 -37.67 19.42
CA PRO A 8 30.88 -37.24 20.54
C PRO A 8 30.39 -35.78 20.43
N THR A 9 31.14 -34.92 19.76
CA THR A 9 30.77 -33.53 19.47
C THR A 9 29.58 -33.41 18.51
N LEU A 10 29.48 -34.25 17.47
CA LEU A 10 28.34 -34.22 16.55
C LEU A 10 27.06 -34.71 17.24
N LEU A 11 27.18 -35.67 18.16
CA LEU A 11 26.05 -36.09 19.01
C LEU A 11 25.59 -34.96 19.94
N LEU A 12 26.53 -34.19 20.50
CA LEU A 12 26.21 -33.03 21.33
C LEU A 12 25.46 -31.96 20.53
N LEU A 13 25.97 -31.59 19.35
CA LEU A 13 25.34 -30.62 18.47
C LEU A 13 23.96 -31.11 18.00
N LEU A 14 23.83 -32.41 17.68
CA LEU A 14 22.55 -33.02 17.33
C LEU A 14 21.54 -32.92 18.48
N ALA A 15 21.96 -33.18 19.72
CA ALA A 15 21.09 -33.07 20.89
C ALA A 15 20.61 -31.62 21.12
N ILE A 16 21.50 -30.63 20.98
CA ILE A 16 21.13 -29.21 21.05
C ILE A 16 20.13 -28.86 19.93
N ASN A 17 20.38 -29.31 18.70
CA ASN A 17 19.47 -29.04 17.59
C ASN A 17 18.13 -29.75 17.76
N LEU A 18 18.09 -31.01 18.22
CA LEU A 18 16.83 -31.70 18.49
C LEU A 18 16.01 -30.97 19.56
N LEU A 19 16.63 -30.48 20.63
CA LEU A 19 15.94 -29.66 21.65
C LEU A 19 15.43 -28.33 21.07
N PHE A 20 16.24 -27.67 20.24
CA PHE A 20 15.85 -26.45 19.54
C PHE A 20 14.62 -26.69 18.64
N TYR A 21 14.65 -27.70 17.77
CA TYR A 21 13.52 -28.02 16.90
C TYR A 21 12.31 -28.53 17.70
N PHE A 22 12.52 -29.25 18.81
CA PHE A 22 11.43 -29.71 19.67
C PHE A 22 10.71 -28.52 20.35
N THR A 23 11.47 -27.61 20.95
CA THR A 23 10.92 -26.41 21.62
C THR A 23 10.29 -25.41 20.66
N THR A 24 10.77 -25.39 19.43
CA THR A 24 10.31 -24.44 18.41
C THR A 24 9.11 -24.99 17.62
N PHE A 25 9.07 -26.30 17.32
CA PHE A 25 8.05 -26.90 16.44
C PHE A 25 7.17 -27.95 17.15
N ILE A 26 7.77 -28.96 17.79
CA ILE A 26 7.05 -30.17 18.24
C ILE A 26 6.21 -29.91 19.49
N TYR A 27 6.72 -29.13 20.44
CA TYR A 27 6.02 -28.82 21.68
C TYR A 27 4.82 -27.87 21.47
N LYS A 28 4.77 -27.15 20.34
CA LYS A 28 3.78 -26.10 20.09
C LYS A 28 2.77 -26.42 19.00
N VAL A 29 3.12 -27.26 18.02
CA VAL A 29 2.17 -27.70 16.99
C VAL A 29 1.40 -28.90 17.53
N ALA A 30 0.35 -28.64 18.31
CA ALA A 30 -0.59 -29.65 18.80
C ALA A 30 -1.55 -30.19 17.71
N GLN A 31 -1.26 -29.95 16.42
CA GLN A 31 -1.92 -30.56 15.27
C GLN A 31 -0.84 -31.21 14.38
N PRO A 32 -0.52 -32.50 14.59
CA PRO A 32 0.57 -33.19 13.88
C PRO A 32 0.32 -33.43 12.39
N ALA A 33 -0.79 -32.96 11.82
CA ALA A 33 -1.28 -33.43 10.53
C ALA A 33 -0.43 -32.94 9.34
N ASP A 34 0.15 -31.73 9.41
CA ASP A 34 0.68 -31.08 8.20
C ASP A 34 2.18 -30.78 8.20
N LEU A 35 2.89 -30.97 9.33
CA LEU A 35 4.34 -30.77 9.31
C LEU A 35 5.00 -32.00 8.69
N PRO A 36 5.63 -31.90 7.51
CA PRO A 36 6.15 -33.08 6.86
C PRO A 36 7.23 -33.73 7.73
N VAL A 37 7.14 -35.04 7.94
CA VAL A 37 8.10 -35.84 8.73
C VAL A 37 9.55 -35.57 8.28
N TYR A 38 9.75 -35.24 7.00
CA TYR A 38 11.05 -34.86 6.49
C TYR A 38 11.59 -33.57 7.15
N ILE A 39 10.79 -32.56 7.48
CA ILE A 39 11.27 -31.35 8.20
C ILE A 39 11.75 -31.74 9.60
N MET A 40 11.00 -32.59 10.31
CA MET A 40 11.33 -33.02 11.67
C MET A 40 12.60 -33.89 11.76
N VAL A 41 13.00 -34.54 10.66
CA VAL A 41 14.19 -35.41 10.63
C VAL A 41 15.35 -34.75 9.89
N LEU A 42 15.09 -34.15 8.72
CA LEU A 42 16.11 -33.58 7.84
C LEU A 42 16.66 -32.28 8.43
N CYS A 43 15.82 -31.36 8.94
CA CYS A 43 16.29 -30.05 9.40
C CYS A 43 17.24 -30.16 10.61
N PRO A 44 16.95 -30.94 11.67
CA PRO A 44 17.92 -31.15 12.75
C PRO A 44 19.24 -31.75 12.27
N VAL A 45 19.19 -32.69 11.31
CA VAL A 45 20.39 -33.30 10.73
C VAL A 45 21.20 -32.28 9.96
N LEU A 46 20.56 -31.49 9.09
CA LEU A 46 21.23 -30.48 8.27
C LEU A 46 21.82 -29.34 9.11
N THR A 47 21.08 -28.84 10.11
CA THR A 47 21.61 -27.83 11.05
C THR A 47 22.76 -28.39 11.88
N THR A 48 22.72 -29.67 12.25
CA THR A 48 23.85 -30.33 12.95
C THR A 48 25.08 -30.45 12.08
N LEU A 49 24.91 -30.76 10.80
CA LEU A 49 26.00 -30.77 9.83
C LEU A 49 26.58 -29.36 9.66
N PHE A 50 25.71 -28.35 9.58
CA PHE A 50 26.10 -26.94 9.51
C PHE A 50 26.90 -26.48 10.73
N ASP A 51 26.39 -26.70 11.94
CA ASP A 51 27.09 -26.37 13.18
C ASP A 51 28.40 -27.13 13.28
N GLY A 52 28.40 -28.40 12.87
CA GLY A 52 29.59 -29.24 12.81
C GLY A 52 30.65 -28.65 11.88
N LEU A 53 30.24 -28.19 10.68
CA LEU A 53 31.13 -27.52 9.72
C LEU A 53 31.71 -26.24 10.30
N LEU A 54 30.90 -25.35 10.90
CA LEU A 54 31.39 -24.14 11.58
C LEU A 54 32.36 -24.48 12.72
N TYR A 55 32.01 -25.46 13.53
CA TYR A 55 32.82 -25.93 14.65
C TYR A 55 34.17 -26.50 14.20
N PHE A 56 34.22 -27.20 13.06
CA PHE A 56 35.47 -27.76 12.51
C PHE A 56 36.23 -26.81 11.59
N LEU A 57 35.61 -25.72 11.13
CA LEU A 57 36.25 -24.68 10.32
C LEU A 57 37.36 -23.97 11.09
N PHE A 58 37.18 -23.78 12.40
CA PHE A 58 38.17 -23.12 13.25
C PHE A 58 39.08 -24.11 13.99
N PRO A 59 40.42 -23.96 13.87
CA PRO A 59 41.39 -24.88 14.45
C PRO A 59 41.56 -24.70 15.96
N ALA A 60 41.44 -23.46 16.46
CA ALA A 60 41.71 -23.14 17.85
C ALA A 60 40.50 -23.43 18.75
N LYS A 61 40.79 -23.91 19.97
CA LYS A 61 39.78 -24.22 20.99
C LYS A 61 38.86 -23.04 21.31
N ILE A 62 39.43 -21.83 21.35
CA ILE A 62 38.69 -20.61 21.69
C ILE A 62 37.57 -20.35 20.67
N TYR A 63 37.86 -20.45 19.37
CA TYR A 63 36.87 -20.25 18.31
C TYR A 63 35.79 -21.34 18.31
N ARG A 64 36.15 -22.58 18.62
CA ARG A 64 35.16 -23.66 18.80
C ARG A 64 34.22 -23.39 19.97
N GLY A 65 34.77 -22.88 21.07
CA GLY A 65 33.99 -22.43 22.22
C GLY A 65 33.05 -21.29 21.85
N VAL A 66 33.55 -20.28 21.15
CA VAL A 66 32.76 -19.13 20.67
C VAL A 66 31.63 -19.59 19.74
N VAL A 67 31.91 -20.45 18.76
CA VAL A 67 30.88 -20.98 17.84
C VAL A 67 29.81 -21.77 18.61
N LEU A 68 30.21 -22.63 19.54
CA LEU A 68 29.26 -23.42 20.35
C LEU A 68 28.37 -22.52 21.21
N VAL A 69 28.96 -21.51 21.87
CA VAL A 69 28.23 -20.55 22.70
C VAL A 69 27.28 -19.73 21.84
N PHE A 70 27.79 -19.11 20.77
CA PHE A 70 27.00 -18.27 19.90
C PHE A 70 25.82 -19.02 19.28
N THR A 71 26.06 -20.20 18.69
CA THR A 71 24.99 -20.98 18.04
C THR A 71 23.95 -21.50 19.04
N THR A 72 24.35 -21.86 20.27
CA THR A 72 23.40 -22.34 21.29
C THR A 72 22.60 -21.19 21.89
N LEU A 73 23.22 -20.05 22.21
CA LEU A 73 22.52 -18.87 22.69
C LEU A 73 21.56 -18.33 21.64
N LEU A 74 21.98 -18.27 20.36
CA LEU A 74 21.10 -17.88 19.26
C LEU A 74 19.86 -18.78 19.18
N LYS A 75 20.03 -20.11 19.28
CA LYS A 75 18.91 -21.06 19.27
C LYS A 75 17.99 -20.91 20.48
N ALA A 76 18.56 -20.74 21.67
CA ALA A 76 17.77 -20.49 22.88
C ALA A 76 16.95 -19.19 22.76
N SER A 77 17.58 -18.11 22.29
CA SER A 77 16.92 -16.83 22.04
C SER A 77 15.82 -16.96 21.00
N ILE A 78 16.06 -17.65 19.88
CA ILE A 78 15.05 -17.91 18.85
C ILE A 78 13.88 -18.72 19.42
N SER A 79 14.13 -19.80 20.18
CA SER A 79 13.05 -20.62 20.76
C SER A 79 12.14 -19.85 21.72
N ILE A 80 12.71 -18.91 22.47
CA ILE A 80 11.94 -18.03 23.37
C ILE A 80 11.21 -16.95 22.56
N PHE A 81 11.92 -16.29 21.64
CA PHE A 81 11.37 -15.21 20.82
C PHE A 81 10.17 -15.65 19.97
N TYR A 82 10.29 -16.77 19.23
CA TYR A 82 9.19 -17.32 18.44
C TYR A 82 8.03 -17.83 19.28
N LYS A 83 8.20 -18.05 20.60
CA LYS A 83 7.06 -18.33 21.49
C LYS A 83 6.14 -17.12 21.60
N GLN A 84 6.72 -15.94 21.72
CA GLN A 84 5.97 -14.72 22.03
C GLN A 84 5.59 -13.93 20.77
N PHE A 85 6.46 -13.91 19.76
CA PHE A 85 6.33 -12.96 18.68
C PHE A 85 6.01 -13.57 17.32
N GLY A 86 5.88 -14.90 17.22
CA GLY A 86 5.33 -15.69 16.10
C GLY A 86 5.82 -15.38 14.66
N ASN A 87 5.56 -14.14 14.21
CA ASN A 87 5.72 -13.59 12.87
C ASN A 87 6.71 -12.40 12.81
N PHE A 88 7.39 -12.05 13.90
CA PHE A 88 8.25 -10.85 13.95
C PHE A 88 9.60 -11.08 13.26
N ASP A 89 9.91 -10.25 12.26
CA ASP A 89 11.20 -10.28 11.57
C ASP A 89 12.31 -9.62 12.39
N ILE A 90 13.09 -10.47 13.07
CA ILE A 90 14.19 -10.06 13.95
C ILE A 90 15.31 -9.34 13.19
N PHE A 91 15.55 -9.66 11.92
CA PHE A 91 16.75 -9.16 11.22
C PHE A 91 16.53 -7.77 10.63
N SER A 92 15.38 -7.53 9.97
CA SER A 92 15.02 -6.19 9.50
C SER A 92 14.83 -5.19 10.66
N ARG A 93 14.48 -5.68 11.85
CA ARG A 93 14.23 -4.87 13.05
C ARG A 93 15.28 -5.02 14.14
N SER A 94 16.48 -5.53 13.81
CA SER A 94 17.56 -5.76 14.78
C SER A 94 18.04 -4.48 15.50
N GLY A 95 17.80 -3.30 14.91
CA GLY A 95 18.02 -1.99 15.54
C GLY A 95 16.96 -1.56 16.56
N GLN A 96 15.80 -2.22 16.61
CA GLN A 96 14.64 -1.88 17.46
C GLN A 96 14.58 -2.73 18.75
N ALA A 97 15.63 -3.50 19.06
CA ALA A 97 15.67 -4.38 20.23
C ALA A 97 15.49 -3.65 21.58
N GLY A 98 15.75 -2.34 21.63
CA GLY A 98 15.54 -1.50 22.82
C GLY A 98 14.07 -1.33 23.21
N GLU A 99 13.15 -1.52 22.28
CA GLU A 99 11.70 -1.37 22.48
C GLU A 99 11.05 -2.64 23.05
N LEU A 100 11.77 -3.77 23.04
CA LEU A 100 11.35 -5.04 23.65
C LEU A 100 11.52 -5.08 25.18
N LYS A 101 11.97 -3.99 25.81
CA LYS A 101 12.23 -3.93 27.26
C LYS A 101 11.02 -4.32 28.10
N GLY A 102 9.81 -3.95 27.68
CA GLY A 102 8.55 -4.31 28.35
C GLY A 102 8.24 -5.80 28.36
N VAL A 103 8.81 -6.56 27.41
CA VAL A 103 8.50 -8.00 27.23
C VAL A 103 9.59 -8.92 27.82
N ILE A 104 10.68 -8.35 28.37
CA ILE A 104 11.79 -9.13 28.94
C ILE A 104 11.32 -10.04 30.09
N SER A 105 10.39 -9.57 30.93
CA SER A 105 9.84 -10.35 32.04
C SER A 105 9.05 -11.57 31.55
N VAL A 106 8.33 -11.44 30.43
CA VAL A 106 7.58 -12.52 29.77
C VAL A 106 8.55 -13.52 29.13
N ILE A 107 9.57 -13.02 28.43
CA ILE A 107 10.66 -13.82 27.84
C ILE A 107 11.35 -14.69 28.91
N LEU A 108 11.58 -14.14 30.11
CA LEU A 108 12.21 -14.88 31.22
C LEU A 108 11.28 -15.93 31.85
N LYS A 109 9.97 -15.66 31.95
CA LYS A 109 8.98 -16.65 32.40
C LYS A 109 8.88 -17.85 31.45
N ASP A 110 9.23 -17.64 30.19
CA ASP A 110 9.13 -18.65 29.13
C ASP A 110 10.36 -19.54 28.95
N VAL A 111 11.38 -19.38 29.81
CA VAL A 111 12.54 -20.28 29.85
C VAL A 111 12.09 -21.66 30.33
N ASN A 112 11.79 -22.55 29.37
CA ASN A 112 11.38 -23.92 29.67
C ASN A 112 12.57 -24.84 30.00
N ILE A 113 12.26 -26.02 30.55
CA ILE A 113 13.27 -27.01 30.96
C ILE A 113 14.19 -27.46 29.81
N PHE A 114 13.70 -27.43 28.56
CA PHE A 114 14.48 -27.81 27.39
C PHE A 114 15.51 -26.73 27.01
N VAL A 115 15.20 -25.45 27.18
CA VAL A 115 16.19 -24.36 27.07
C VAL A 115 17.27 -24.51 28.13
N VAL A 116 16.88 -24.83 29.37
CA VAL A 116 17.84 -25.14 30.44
C VAL A 116 18.73 -26.33 30.07
N PHE A 117 18.17 -27.41 29.50
CA PHE A 117 18.95 -28.53 29.00
C PHE A 117 19.89 -28.15 27.86
N MET A 118 19.48 -27.30 26.91
CA MET A 118 20.36 -26.80 25.84
C MET A 118 21.57 -26.06 26.41
N LEU A 119 21.35 -25.17 27.39
CA LEU A 119 22.42 -24.46 28.08
C LEU A 119 23.33 -25.41 28.88
N GLY A 120 22.77 -26.45 29.51
CA GLY A 120 23.54 -27.50 30.16
C GLY A 120 24.46 -28.28 29.20
N LEU A 121 23.95 -28.63 28.01
CA LEU A 121 24.74 -29.28 26.95
C LEU A 121 25.86 -28.36 26.43
N MET A 122 25.60 -27.05 26.31
CA MET A 122 26.64 -26.06 25.97
C MET A 122 27.77 -26.05 27.00
N ILE A 123 27.44 -25.99 28.30
CA ILE A 123 28.43 -26.01 29.40
C ILE A 123 29.25 -27.31 29.37
N TYR A 124 28.59 -28.46 29.18
CA TYR A 124 29.27 -29.75 29.03
C TYR A 124 30.20 -29.77 27.80
N GLY A 125 29.77 -29.19 26.68
CA GLY A 125 30.59 -29.03 25.48
C GLY A 125 31.83 -28.16 25.70
N LEU A 126 31.68 -27.03 26.39
CA LEU A 126 32.80 -26.15 26.77
C LEU A 126 33.81 -26.88 27.65
N TRP A 127 33.34 -27.63 28.66
CA TRP A 127 34.20 -28.45 29.51
C TRP A 127 35.01 -29.48 28.68
N ARG A 128 34.36 -30.13 27.71
CA ARG A 128 35.03 -31.07 26.78
C ARG A 128 36.07 -30.38 25.90
N ILE A 129 35.81 -29.16 25.41
CA ILE A 129 36.76 -28.37 24.60
C ILE A 129 38.01 -28.01 25.41
N VAL A 130 37.83 -27.57 26.65
CA VAL A 130 38.92 -27.23 27.56
C VAL A 130 39.79 -28.47 27.83
N LYS A 131 39.17 -29.60 28.18
CA LYS A 131 39.85 -30.86 28.53
C LYS A 131 40.41 -31.66 27.34
N GLY A 132 39.92 -31.43 26.12
CA GLY A 132 40.36 -32.15 24.92
C GLY A 132 41.78 -31.79 24.48
N ARG A 133 42.48 -32.69 23.77
CA ARG A 133 43.84 -32.45 23.24
C ARG A 133 43.88 -32.20 21.72
N ASP A 134 42.73 -32.15 21.06
CA ASP A 134 42.65 -32.20 19.60
C ASP A 134 42.83 -30.83 18.92
N PHE A 135 44.04 -30.62 18.39
CA PHE A 135 44.34 -29.59 17.41
C PHE A 135 44.05 -30.16 16.01
N LEU A 136 43.19 -29.51 15.24
CA LEU A 136 43.10 -29.78 13.79
C LEU A 136 43.74 -28.59 13.09
N ALA A 137 44.71 -28.84 12.21
CA ALA A 137 45.30 -27.78 11.41
C ALA A 137 44.25 -27.16 10.47
N PHE A 138 44.28 -25.84 10.33
CA PHE A 138 43.46 -25.13 9.34
C PHE A 138 43.82 -25.63 7.95
N ASN A 139 42.81 -25.95 7.14
CA ASN A 139 43.00 -26.40 5.77
C ASN A 139 42.07 -25.60 4.86
N LYS A 140 42.65 -24.76 4.00
CA LYS A 140 41.94 -23.87 3.08
C LYS A 140 40.93 -24.61 2.19
N ASN A 141 41.31 -25.78 1.65
CA ASN A 141 40.43 -26.56 0.79
C ASN A 141 39.26 -27.17 1.56
N ARG A 142 39.49 -27.58 2.82
CA ARG A 142 38.39 -28.02 3.70
C ARG A 142 37.48 -26.87 4.09
N ALA A 143 38.02 -25.68 4.33
CA ALA A 143 37.21 -24.48 4.61
C ALA A 143 36.35 -24.10 3.41
N ILE A 144 36.91 -24.06 2.19
CA ILE A 144 36.17 -23.80 0.95
C ILE A 144 35.09 -24.85 0.72
N LEU A 145 35.42 -26.14 0.86
CA LEU A 145 34.44 -27.22 0.72
C LEU A 145 33.34 -27.14 1.79
N SER A 146 33.69 -26.73 3.01
CA SER A 146 32.73 -26.54 4.10
C SER A 146 31.79 -25.37 3.83
N VAL A 147 32.30 -24.26 3.26
CA VAL A 147 31.49 -23.09 2.85
C VAL A 147 30.60 -23.43 1.65
N ALA A 148 31.11 -24.15 0.65
CA ALA A 148 30.32 -24.59 -0.50
C ALA A 148 29.21 -25.57 -0.09
N MET A 149 29.54 -26.54 0.78
CA MET A 149 28.56 -27.48 1.31
C MET A 149 27.56 -26.79 2.24
N MET A 150 28.00 -25.80 3.02
CA MET A 150 27.13 -24.93 3.80
C MET A 150 26.12 -24.21 2.90
N ALA A 151 26.57 -23.59 1.80
CA ALA A 151 25.70 -22.90 0.84
C ALA A 151 24.64 -23.84 0.22
N ILE A 152 25.03 -25.07 -0.13
CA ILE A 152 24.10 -26.08 -0.69
C ILE A 152 23.10 -26.56 0.37
N LEU A 153 23.58 -26.85 1.58
CA LEU A 153 22.75 -27.36 2.68
C LEU A 153 21.82 -26.29 3.25
N THR A 154 22.09 -25.00 3.03
CA THR A 154 21.14 -23.91 3.33
C THR A 154 20.18 -23.66 2.18
N ALA A 155 20.65 -23.66 0.93
CA ALA A 155 19.81 -23.33 -0.23
C ALA A 155 18.69 -24.36 -0.50
N VAL A 156 18.97 -25.66 -0.34
CA VAL A 156 17.99 -26.72 -0.66
C VAL A 156 16.82 -26.79 0.33
N PRO A 157 17.03 -26.79 1.66
CA PRO A 157 15.94 -26.72 2.64
C PRO A 157 15.18 -25.41 2.55
N VAL A 158 15.85 -24.28 2.28
CA VAL A 158 15.18 -22.99 2.06
C VAL A 158 14.25 -23.05 0.86
N ALA A 159 14.71 -23.56 -0.28
CA ALA A 159 13.91 -23.66 -1.49
C ALA A 159 12.70 -24.62 -1.34
N THR A 160 12.83 -25.66 -0.51
CA THR A 160 11.78 -26.66 -0.26
C THR A 160 10.80 -26.23 0.84
N SER A 161 11.29 -25.69 1.96
CA SER A 161 10.46 -25.18 3.06
C SER A 161 9.65 -23.93 2.66
N ALA A 162 10.21 -23.01 1.86
CA ALA A 162 9.49 -21.84 1.35
C ALA A 162 8.26 -22.20 0.48
N ARG A 163 8.30 -23.35 -0.20
CA ARG A 163 7.18 -23.87 -0.98
C ARG A 163 6.10 -24.57 -0.14
N THR A 164 6.46 -25.03 1.06
CA THR A 164 5.63 -25.95 1.85
C THR A 164 5.02 -25.30 3.09
N LEU A 165 5.68 -24.32 3.70
CA LEU A 165 5.24 -23.66 4.93
C LEU A 165 4.39 -22.40 4.68
N GLY A 166 4.20 -21.98 3.42
CA GLY A 166 3.59 -20.70 3.10
C GLY A 166 4.41 -19.51 3.61
N ILE A 167 3.97 -18.30 3.29
CA ILE A 167 4.69 -17.04 3.58
C ILE A 167 4.72 -16.72 5.09
N GLU A 168 3.94 -17.41 5.92
CA GLU A 168 3.59 -16.88 7.23
C GLU A 168 4.58 -17.14 8.36
N MET A 169 5.30 -18.26 8.38
CA MET A 169 5.91 -18.68 9.66
C MET A 169 7.44 -18.47 9.73
N TYR A 170 8.17 -18.49 8.61
CA TYR A 170 9.65 -18.46 8.65
C TYR A 170 10.35 -17.85 7.43
N SER A 171 9.64 -17.56 6.34
CA SER A 171 10.30 -16.98 5.16
C SER A 171 10.77 -15.56 5.45
N THR A 172 10.00 -14.74 6.17
CA THR A 172 10.31 -13.32 6.45
C THR A 172 11.69 -13.11 7.07
N VAL A 173 12.11 -13.98 8.00
CA VAL A 173 13.26 -13.73 8.88
C VAL A 173 14.62 -13.96 8.20
N LEU A 174 14.76 -14.91 7.27
CA LEU A 174 16.07 -15.23 6.66
C LEU A 174 16.07 -15.21 5.14
N THR A 175 14.91 -15.41 4.51
CA THR A 175 14.83 -15.70 3.08
C THR A 175 13.72 -14.92 2.39
N GLY A 176 13.02 -14.01 3.09
CA GLY A 176 11.84 -13.30 2.63
C GLY A 176 12.19 -12.47 1.41
N GLY A 177 13.25 -11.66 1.51
CA GLY A 177 13.78 -10.92 0.37
C GLY A 177 14.33 -11.79 -0.76
N LEU A 178 14.73 -13.05 -0.50
CA LEU A 178 15.27 -13.99 -1.51
C LEU A 178 14.13 -14.74 -2.22
N VAL A 179 13.13 -15.22 -1.50
CA VAL A 179 11.91 -15.85 -2.01
C VAL A 179 11.03 -14.82 -2.71
N GLN A 180 10.95 -13.58 -2.23
CA GLN A 180 10.28 -12.46 -2.92
C GLN A 180 10.96 -12.12 -4.25
N LYS A 181 12.30 -12.19 -4.32
CA LYS A 181 13.05 -12.03 -5.58
C LYS A 181 12.88 -13.20 -6.54
N ILE A 182 12.64 -14.41 -6.02
CA ILE A 182 12.46 -15.64 -6.82
C ILE A 182 11.01 -15.85 -7.26
N ASN A 183 10.02 -15.35 -6.52
CA ASN A 183 8.62 -15.37 -6.93
C ASN A 183 8.42 -14.39 -8.09
N THR A 184 8.49 -14.95 -9.30
CA THR A 184 8.12 -14.24 -10.51
C THR A 184 6.64 -13.89 -10.46
N GLU A 185 6.33 -12.63 -10.79
CA GLU A 185 4.95 -12.21 -10.93
C GLU A 185 4.25 -13.06 -11.97
N LYS A 186 3.04 -13.53 -11.65
CA LYS A 186 2.21 -14.23 -12.62
C LYS A 186 1.86 -13.24 -13.74
N ILE A 187 2.26 -13.57 -14.96
CA ILE A 187 1.79 -12.88 -16.15
C ILE A 187 0.37 -13.40 -16.39
N TYR A 188 -0.60 -12.50 -16.30
CA TYR A 188 -2.01 -12.79 -16.54
C TYR A 188 -2.35 -12.50 -18.00
N ASP A 189 -3.38 -13.19 -18.50
CA ASP A 189 -3.97 -12.86 -19.79
C ASP A 189 -4.41 -11.38 -19.80
N PRO A 190 -3.97 -10.57 -20.80
CA PRO A 190 -4.33 -9.16 -20.88
C PRO A 190 -5.85 -8.89 -20.88
N VAL A 191 -6.66 -9.78 -21.45
CA VAL A 191 -8.13 -9.66 -21.48
C VAL A 191 -8.71 -9.79 -20.07
N VAL A 192 -8.12 -10.65 -19.24
CA VAL A 192 -8.55 -10.86 -17.85
C VAL A 192 -8.15 -9.68 -16.98
N MET A 193 -6.93 -9.16 -17.13
CA MET A 193 -6.49 -7.96 -16.42
C MET A 193 -7.33 -6.73 -16.79
N LYS A 194 -7.66 -6.56 -18.07
CA LYS A 194 -8.50 -5.45 -18.55
C LYS A 194 -9.89 -5.43 -17.92
N LYS A 195 -10.45 -6.59 -17.56
CA LYS A 195 -11.74 -6.65 -16.84
C LYS A 195 -11.63 -6.09 -15.41
N ILE A 196 -10.50 -6.35 -14.75
CA ILE A 196 -10.23 -5.86 -13.39
C ILE A 196 -9.90 -4.37 -13.42
N GLU A 197 -9.07 -3.94 -14.37
CA GLU A 197 -8.81 -2.52 -14.63
C GLU A 197 -10.12 -1.76 -14.82
N LYS A 198 -10.98 -2.21 -15.73
CA LYS A 198 -12.28 -1.59 -15.99
C LYS A 198 -13.22 -1.60 -14.77
N HIS A 199 -13.08 -2.55 -13.86
CA HIS A 199 -13.92 -2.61 -12.66
C HIS A 199 -13.60 -1.49 -11.67
N TYR A 200 -12.31 -1.15 -11.51
CA TYR A 200 -11.86 -0.10 -10.60
C TYR A 200 -11.65 1.26 -11.27
N GLN A 201 -11.64 1.31 -12.60
CA GLN A 201 -11.57 2.56 -13.35
C GLN A 201 -12.91 3.29 -13.34
N ASN A 202 -12.86 4.59 -13.06
CA ASN A 202 -14.03 5.48 -13.08
C ASN A 202 -15.24 4.92 -12.32
N PRO A 203 -15.07 4.59 -11.01
CA PRO A 203 -16.17 4.10 -10.21
C PRO A 203 -17.32 5.11 -10.23
N GLU A 204 -18.55 4.61 -10.29
CA GLU A 204 -19.73 5.47 -10.26
C GLU A 204 -19.83 6.15 -8.89
N ILE A 205 -19.62 7.47 -8.87
CA ILE A 205 -19.70 8.25 -7.63
C ILE A 205 -21.15 8.52 -7.33
N LYS A 206 -21.68 7.79 -6.36
CA LYS A 206 -23.05 7.93 -5.90
C LYS A 206 -23.07 8.91 -4.73
N SER A 207 -23.97 9.89 -4.81
CA SER A 207 -24.40 10.64 -3.63
C SER A 207 -25.49 9.83 -2.92
N ASN A 208 -25.45 9.81 -1.60
CA ASN A 208 -26.43 9.18 -0.74
C ASN A 208 -26.87 10.17 0.36
N ARG A 209 -27.76 9.75 1.25
CA ARG A 209 -28.29 10.61 2.33
C ARG A 209 -27.26 11.05 3.37
N PHE A 210 -26.05 10.48 3.34
CA PHE A 210 -24.94 10.83 4.22
C PHE A 210 -23.90 11.72 3.53
N THR A 211 -24.02 11.96 2.22
CA THR A 211 -23.06 12.78 1.48
C THR A 211 -23.05 14.20 2.03
N GLY A 212 -21.88 14.66 2.50
CA GLY A 212 -21.66 16.02 2.98
C GLY A 212 -22.26 16.35 4.35
N ILE A 213 -22.82 15.38 5.09
CA ILE A 213 -23.42 15.68 6.41
C ILE A 213 -22.39 16.18 7.43
N ALA A 214 -21.11 15.85 7.22
CA ALA A 214 -19.98 16.27 8.05
C ALA A 214 -19.07 17.29 7.33
N GLU A 215 -19.58 18.01 6.34
CA GLU A 215 -18.81 19.04 5.65
C GLU A 215 -18.27 20.08 6.64
N GLY A 216 -16.96 20.38 6.53
CA GLY A 216 -16.28 21.36 7.36
C GLY A 216 -16.10 20.96 8.83
N LYS A 217 -16.26 19.68 9.19
CA LYS A 217 -16.01 19.16 10.54
C LYS A 217 -14.55 18.69 10.70
N ASN A 218 -14.04 18.74 11.92
CA ASN A 218 -12.79 18.06 12.26
C ASN A 218 -12.94 16.55 12.10
N VAL A 219 -11.83 15.84 11.90
CA VAL A 219 -11.80 14.39 11.76
C VAL A 219 -10.73 13.81 12.68
N LEU A 220 -11.12 12.89 13.57
CA LEU A 220 -10.22 12.18 14.46
C LEU A 220 -10.33 10.68 14.21
N PHE A 221 -9.28 10.09 13.64
CA PHE A 221 -9.12 8.65 13.51
C PHE A 221 -8.44 8.12 14.77
N ILE A 222 -9.08 7.17 15.44
CA ILE A 222 -8.55 6.45 16.58
C ILE A 222 -8.40 4.99 16.18
N GLN A 223 -7.19 4.65 15.75
CA GLN A 223 -6.81 3.29 15.46
C GLN A 223 -6.51 2.57 16.79
N CYS A 224 -7.40 1.66 17.17
CA CYS A 224 -7.27 0.88 18.39
C CYS A 224 -6.47 -0.39 18.10
N GLU A 225 -5.27 -0.48 18.69
CA GLU A 225 -4.40 -1.64 18.61
C GLU A 225 -5.16 -2.92 18.99
N SER A 226 -5.12 -3.96 18.16
CA SER A 226 -5.68 -5.28 18.41
C SER A 226 -7.13 -5.29 18.94
N LEU A 227 -7.95 -4.27 18.64
CA LEU A 227 -9.34 -4.21 19.09
C LEU A 227 -10.22 -5.09 18.18
N GLN A 228 -10.76 -6.18 18.72
CA GLN A 228 -11.59 -7.12 17.96
C GLN A 228 -13.07 -6.98 18.26
N ASN A 229 -13.89 -7.08 17.22
CA ASN A 229 -15.33 -6.88 17.34
C ASN A 229 -16.01 -7.99 18.15
N THR A 230 -15.40 -9.18 18.18
CA THR A 230 -15.86 -10.33 18.97
C THR A 230 -16.06 -10.01 20.45
N PHE A 231 -15.38 -8.99 20.99
CA PHE A 231 -15.49 -8.56 22.39
C PHE A 231 -16.48 -7.41 22.62
N VAL A 232 -16.92 -6.73 21.56
CA VAL A 232 -17.93 -5.65 21.64
C VAL A 232 -19.29 -6.26 21.98
N ASN A 233 -20.06 -5.60 22.87
CA ASN A 233 -21.29 -6.13 23.47
C ASN A 233 -21.13 -7.49 24.15
N ARG A 234 -19.93 -7.81 24.66
CA ARG A 234 -19.68 -9.03 25.44
C ARG A 234 -19.29 -8.74 26.87
N GLU A 235 -19.41 -9.79 27.67
CA GLU A 235 -19.06 -9.81 29.08
C GLU A 235 -18.03 -10.90 29.35
N TYR A 236 -17.17 -10.63 30.33
CA TYR A 236 -16.35 -11.62 30.98
C TYR A 236 -16.71 -11.63 32.46
N ASN A 237 -17.04 -12.81 33.00
CA ASN A 237 -17.43 -12.98 34.41
C ASN A 237 -18.56 -12.04 34.90
N GLY A 238 -19.53 -11.73 34.02
CA GLY A 238 -20.64 -10.83 34.32
C GLY A 238 -20.30 -9.34 34.29
N GLN A 239 -19.10 -8.98 33.85
CA GLN A 239 -18.68 -7.59 33.62
C GLN A 239 -18.54 -7.34 32.12
N GLU A 240 -19.14 -6.27 31.62
CA GLU A 240 -18.95 -5.85 30.22
C GLU A 240 -17.45 -5.67 29.91
N ILE A 241 -17.00 -6.04 28.73
CA ILE A 241 -15.59 -5.83 28.36
C ILE A 241 -15.39 -4.36 27.95
N THR A 242 -16.29 -3.82 27.12
CA THR A 242 -16.21 -2.47 26.54
C THR A 242 -17.50 -1.65 26.75
N PRO A 243 -17.91 -1.31 27.97
CA PRO A 243 -19.21 -0.68 28.22
C PRO A 243 -19.39 0.68 27.53
N PHE A 244 -18.34 1.50 27.41
CA PHE A 244 -18.44 2.77 26.72
C PHE A 244 -18.72 2.58 25.24
N LEU A 245 -17.99 1.69 24.55
CA LEU A 245 -18.31 1.33 23.16
C LEU A 245 -19.71 0.70 23.05
N ASN A 246 -20.10 -0.19 23.98
CA ASN A 246 -21.44 -0.80 24.00
C ASN A 246 -22.56 0.24 24.11
N GLN A 247 -22.31 1.33 24.85
CA GLN A 247 -23.19 2.48 24.92
C GLN A 247 -23.14 3.28 23.61
N LEU A 248 -21.94 3.68 23.18
CA LEU A 248 -21.71 4.57 22.04
C LEU A 248 -22.34 4.06 20.74
N ILE A 249 -22.25 2.75 20.46
CA ILE A 249 -22.84 2.15 19.26
C ILE A 249 -24.38 2.17 19.26
N LYS A 250 -25.02 2.48 20.40
CA LYS A 250 -26.48 2.65 20.53
C LYS A 250 -26.88 4.13 20.58
N GLU A 251 -25.93 5.05 20.65
CA GLU A 251 -26.20 6.48 20.73
C GLU A 251 -26.59 7.06 19.36
N LYS A 252 -27.38 8.14 19.42
CA LYS A 252 -27.69 8.95 18.23
C LYS A 252 -26.42 9.65 17.76
N GLY A 253 -26.29 9.81 16.46
CA GLY A 253 -25.09 10.34 15.84
C GLY A 253 -24.01 9.29 15.61
N THR A 254 -24.27 8.01 15.90
CA THR A 254 -23.31 6.93 15.71
C THR A 254 -23.72 6.00 14.58
N ILE A 255 -22.74 5.62 13.76
CA ILE A 255 -22.81 4.57 12.76
C ILE A 255 -21.89 3.43 13.22
N TYR A 256 -22.41 2.22 13.35
CA TYR A 256 -21.64 1.03 13.72
C TYR A 256 -21.72 -0.03 12.63
N PHE A 257 -20.55 -0.56 12.24
CA PHE A 257 -20.42 -1.67 11.31
C PHE A 257 -19.98 -2.91 12.09
N ASN A 258 -20.82 -3.94 12.09
CA ASN A 258 -20.58 -5.18 12.82
C ASN A 258 -19.82 -6.25 12.00
N ASP A 259 -19.74 -6.07 10.67
CA ASP A 259 -19.08 -6.97 9.73
C ASP A 259 -17.98 -6.22 8.96
N TYR A 260 -17.01 -5.70 9.71
CA TYR A 260 -15.87 -4.93 9.20
C TYR A 260 -14.55 -5.67 9.46
N PHE A 261 -13.69 -5.79 8.45
CA PHE A 261 -12.56 -6.73 8.48
C PHE A 261 -11.19 -6.05 8.25
N GLU A 262 -10.18 -6.58 8.94
CA GLU A 262 -8.78 -6.18 8.75
C GLU A 262 -8.29 -6.54 7.33
N LEU A 263 -7.41 -5.70 6.78
CA LEU A 263 -6.69 -5.98 5.54
C LEU A 263 -5.22 -5.61 5.72
N LEU A 264 -4.38 -6.64 5.85
CA LEU A 264 -2.97 -6.48 6.19
C LEU A 264 -2.07 -6.99 5.06
N GLY A 265 -0.86 -6.42 4.98
CA GLY A 265 0.33 -6.98 4.34
C GLY A 265 1.25 -7.57 5.41
N LEU A 266 2.54 -7.23 5.40
CA LEU A 266 3.51 -7.69 6.43
C LEU A 266 3.86 -6.62 7.49
N GLY A 267 3.12 -5.51 7.51
CA GLY A 267 3.28 -4.37 8.41
C GLY A 267 2.34 -4.34 9.62
N ASN A 268 1.35 -5.23 9.73
CA ASN A 268 0.32 -5.24 10.80
C ASN A 268 -0.30 -3.83 10.99
N THR A 269 -0.14 -3.21 12.17
CA THR A 269 -0.61 -1.86 12.52
C THR A 269 -0.34 -0.81 11.44
N SER A 270 0.88 -0.78 10.88
CA SER A 270 1.25 0.21 9.85
C SER A 270 0.54 -0.03 8.50
N ASP A 271 0.16 -1.27 8.19
CA ASP A 271 -0.64 -1.55 7.00
C ASP A 271 -2.10 -1.14 7.23
N ALA A 272 -2.65 -1.36 8.43
CA ALA A 272 -3.97 -0.87 8.79
C ALA A 272 -4.05 0.66 8.67
N GLU A 273 -3.02 1.39 9.13
CA GLU A 273 -2.90 2.84 8.95
C GLU A 273 -2.91 3.20 7.45
N PHE A 274 -2.06 2.54 6.66
CA PHE A 274 -1.93 2.77 5.22
C PHE A 274 -3.26 2.54 4.49
N VAL A 275 -3.89 1.37 4.68
CA VAL A 275 -5.09 0.97 3.93
C VAL A 275 -6.27 1.87 4.29
N SER A 276 -6.47 2.11 5.58
CA SER A 276 -7.58 2.92 6.11
C SER A 276 -7.54 4.37 5.65
N MET A 277 -6.33 4.93 5.44
CA MET A 277 -6.16 6.31 4.98
C MET A 277 -6.08 6.46 3.45
N ASN A 278 -5.78 5.40 2.70
CA ASN A 278 -5.57 5.51 1.24
C ASN A 278 -6.64 4.82 0.39
N GLY A 279 -7.42 3.91 0.97
CA GLY A 279 -8.43 3.15 0.21
C GLY A 279 -7.85 2.26 -0.89
N ILE A 280 -6.62 1.79 -0.70
CA ILE A 280 -5.90 0.84 -1.58
C ILE A 280 -5.39 -0.34 -0.75
N TYR A 281 -5.37 -1.54 -1.34
CA TYR A 281 -4.88 -2.74 -0.69
C TYR A 281 -3.38 -2.67 -0.33
N PRO A 282 -2.95 -3.28 0.78
CA PRO A 282 -1.53 -3.43 1.11
C PRO A 282 -0.94 -4.58 0.28
N SER A 283 0.27 -5.05 0.61
CA SER A 283 0.87 -6.21 -0.07
C SER A 283 1.55 -7.18 0.88
N ALA A 284 1.36 -8.48 0.66
CA ALA A 284 2.15 -9.52 1.32
C ALA A 284 3.65 -9.54 0.93
N LYS A 285 4.12 -8.58 0.11
CA LYS A 285 5.54 -8.39 -0.23
C LYS A 285 6.31 -7.51 0.76
N GLY A 286 5.65 -6.85 1.71
CA GLY A 286 6.35 -6.04 2.72
C GLY A 286 5.42 -5.19 3.56
N GLN A 287 6.00 -4.39 4.45
CA GLN A 287 5.30 -3.30 5.12
C GLN A 287 4.93 -2.23 4.08
N ALA A 288 3.66 -1.83 4.01
CA ALA A 288 3.16 -0.94 2.96
C ALA A 288 3.92 0.39 2.89
N TYR A 289 4.20 1.02 4.03
CA TYR A 289 4.91 2.31 4.04
C TYR A 289 6.33 2.24 3.48
N ASP A 290 7.12 1.21 3.81
CA ASP A 290 8.47 1.07 3.23
C ASP A 290 8.41 0.58 1.78
N LEU A 291 7.50 -0.35 1.48
CA LEU A 291 7.34 -0.93 0.14
C LEU A 291 6.93 0.12 -0.91
N PHE A 292 6.15 1.14 -0.50
CA PHE A 292 5.59 2.16 -1.40
C PHE A 292 6.02 3.59 -1.03
N LYS A 293 7.17 3.75 -0.37
CA LYS A 293 7.67 5.07 0.05
C LYS A 293 7.95 6.04 -1.09
N ASP A 294 8.27 5.52 -2.28
CA ASP A 294 8.56 6.31 -3.48
C ASP A 294 7.31 6.47 -4.38
N THR A 295 6.17 5.90 -3.97
CA THR A 295 4.89 6.01 -4.67
C THR A 295 4.18 7.30 -4.25
N LYS A 296 3.66 8.07 -5.22
CA LYS A 296 2.84 9.24 -4.92
C LYS A 296 1.46 8.78 -4.43
N LEU A 297 1.16 9.07 -3.17
CA LEU A 297 -0.10 8.71 -2.51
C LEU A 297 -1.08 9.89 -2.48
N TYR A 298 -2.36 9.55 -2.37
CA TYR A 298 -3.48 10.50 -2.31
C TYR A 298 -4.38 10.16 -1.12
N GLY A 299 -3.77 9.97 0.05
CA GLY A 299 -4.47 9.54 1.26
C GLY A 299 -5.12 10.70 2.02
N MET A 300 -5.79 10.36 3.12
CA MET A 300 -6.51 11.30 4.00
C MET A 300 -5.68 12.54 4.37
N PRO A 301 -4.40 12.45 4.81
CA PRO A 301 -3.63 13.64 5.11
C PRO A 301 -3.47 14.58 3.91
N GLN A 302 -3.09 14.07 2.74
CA GLN A 302 -2.85 14.91 1.55
C GLN A 302 -4.15 15.58 1.09
N VAL A 303 -5.27 14.84 1.12
CA VAL A 303 -6.57 15.38 0.74
C VAL A 303 -7.07 16.37 1.80
N ALA A 304 -6.95 16.08 3.10
CA ALA A 304 -7.31 17.01 4.15
C ALA A 304 -6.52 18.34 4.05
N LYS A 305 -5.23 18.26 3.72
CA LYS A 305 -4.38 19.43 3.48
C LYS A 305 -4.87 20.26 2.29
N SER A 306 -5.31 19.65 1.19
CA SER A 306 -5.87 20.39 0.04
C SER A 306 -7.19 21.10 0.38
N HIS A 307 -7.90 20.62 1.40
CA HIS A 307 -9.08 21.26 1.99
C HIS A 307 -8.76 22.21 3.15
N GLY A 308 -7.48 22.51 3.42
CA GLY A 308 -7.04 23.49 4.42
C GLY A 308 -7.00 22.99 5.87
N TYR A 309 -6.95 21.68 6.08
CA TYR A 309 -6.89 21.08 7.42
C TYR A 309 -5.45 21.04 7.95
N ASP A 310 -5.30 21.13 9.27
CA ASP A 310 -4.08 20.70 9.96
C ASP A 310 -4.05 19.18 10.07
N ASN A 311 -2.90 18.57 9.82
CA ASN A 311 -2.73 17.11 9.84
C ASN A 311 -1.87 16.69 11.02
N LEU A 312 -2.48 16.05 12.01
CA LEU A 312 -1.85 15.70 13.27
C LEU A 312 -1.72 14.17 13.42
N ALA A 313 -0.59 13.68 13.91
CA ALA A 313 -0.37 12.26 14.19
C ALA A 313 0.13 12.07 15.63
N PHE A 314 -0.44 11.09 16.33
CA PHE A 314 -0.17 10.81 17.74
C PHE A 314 0.12 9.32 17.95
N HIS A 315 1.24 9.00 18.58
CA HIS A 315 1.56 7.64 18.98
C HIS A 315 2.41 7.59 20.24
N GLY A 316 2.12 6.61 21.11
CA GLY A 316 2.78 6.45 22.41
C GLY A 316 4.14 5.76 22.39
N ASN A 317 4.64 5.33 21.23
CA ASN A 317 5.94 4.66 21.07
C ASN A 317 6.89 5.49 20.18
N SER A 318 8.17 5.13 20.23
CA SER A 318 9.28 5.64 19.41
C SER A 318 8.90 5.78 17.94
N GLY A 319 9.22 6.94 17.37
CA GLY A 319 8.96 7.22 15.96
C GLY A 319 9.74 6.35 14.98
N SER A 320 10.84 5.75 15.42
CA SER A 320 11.62 4.81 14.62
C SER A 320 10.93 3.46 14.43
N PHE A 321 9.93 3.14 15.27
CA PHE A 321 9.12 1.94 15.08
C PHE A 321 8.21 2.13 13.88
N TYR A 322 8.28 1.18 12.94
CA TYR A 322 7.68 1.29 11.61
C TYR A 322 8.17 2.51 10.78
N ASP A 323 9.28 3.17 11.16
CA ASP A 323 9.78 4.39 10.52
C ASP A 323 8.71 5.51 10.39
N ARG A 324 7.78 5.58 11.37
CA ARG A 324 6.69 6.59 11.39
C ARG A 324 7.20 8.02 11.33
N ASP A 325 8.33 8.29 11.98
CA ASP A 325 8.98 9.61 11.96
C ASP A 325 9.31 10.12 10.55
N LYS A 326 9.57 9.20 9.61
CA LYS A 326 9.83 9.50 8.20
C LYS A 326 8.54 9.45 7.39
N HIS A 327 7.75 8.39 7.55
CA HIS A 327 6.56 8.18 6.74
C HIS A 327 5.48 9.23 7.02
N TYR A 328 5.25 9.62 8.28
CA TYR A 328 4.27 10.67 8.57
C TYR A 328 4.68 12.03 7.98
N LYS A 329 5.98 12.34 7.95
CA LYS A 329 6.47 13.55 7.25
C LYS A 329 6.21 13.48 5.75
N ALA A 330 6.46 12.32 5.13
CA ALA A 330 6.20 12.11 3.70
C ALA A 330 4.70 12.12 3.36
N LEU A 331 3.85 11.81 4.32
CA LEU A 331 2.38 11.85 4.21
C LEU A 331 1.79 13.22 4.56
N ASP A 332 2.56 14.30 4.62
CA ASP A 332 2.03 15.64 4.89
C ASP A 332 1.37 15.82 6.27
N PHE A 333 1.76 15.04 7.28
CA PHE A 333 1.47 15.38 8.68
C PHE A 333 2.34 16.56 9.11
N ASN A 334 1.71 17.64 9.56
CA ASN A 334 2.39 18.86 9.99
C ASN A 334 2.65 18.91 11.50
N GLY A 335 1.86 18.19 12.30
CA GLY A 335 2.10 17.97 13.73
C GLY A 335 2.28 16.49 14.02
N ILE A 336 3.51 16.07 14.33
CA ILE A 336 3.85 14.68 14.62
C ILE A 336 4.28 14.61 16.08
N TYR A 337 3.55 13.83 16.88
CA TYR A 337 3.76 13.67 18.32
C TYR A 337 3.95 12.19 18.63
N LEU A 338 5.22 11.76 18.67
CA LEU A 338 5.60 10.37 18.90
C LEU A 338 6.11 10.21 20.34
N GLY A 339 6.55 9.01 20.71
CA GLY A 339 6.96 8.71 22.09
C GLY A 339 8.04 9.65 22.64
N GLU A 340 8.90 10.19 21.76
CA GLU A 340 9.94 11.16 22.10
C GLU A 340 9.41 12.57 22.41
N ASP A 341 8.23 12.92 21.88
CA ASP A 341 7.58 14.23 22.04
C ASP A 341 6.58 14.25 23.21
N LEU A 342 6.23 13.09 23.75
CA LEU A 342 5.22 12.90 24.78
C LEU A 342 5.84 12.56 26.14
N VAL A 343 5.18 12.99 27.21
CA VAL A 343 5.61 12.66 28.57
C VAL A 343 5.26 11.20 28.87
N GLN A 344 6.27 10.38 29.12
CA GLN A 344 6.12 8.94 29.44
C GLN A 344 5.74 8.71 30.92
N ASP A 345 4.60 9.27 31.36
CA ASP A 345 4.16 9.25 32.76
C ASP A 345 3.40 7.98 33.18
N GLU A 346 2.78 7.27 32.23
CA GLU A 346 2.11 5.99 32.44
C GLU A 346 2.38 5.08 31.25
N VAL A 347 3.19 4.04 31.45
CA VAL A 347 3.62 3.11 30.40
C VAL A 347 2.98 1.74 30.64
N ILE A 348 2.31 1.21 29.63
CA ILE A 348 1.76 -0.14 29.62
C ILE A 348 2.40 -0.91 28.46
N ASN A 349 2.98 -2.07 28.77
CA ASN A 349 3.68 -2.93 27.82
C ASN A 349 4.79 -2.21 27.02
N MET A 350 4.50 -1.77 25.79
CA MET A 350 5.49 -1.26 24.82
C MET A 350 5.62 0.26 24.77
N GLY A 351 4.72 1.01 25.42
CA GLY A 351 4.79 2.47 25.36
C GLY A 351 3.76 3.16 26.23
N LEU A 352 3.51 4.44 25.93
CA LEU A 352 2.54 5.26 26.64
C LEU A 352 1.15 4.61 26.63
N SER A 353 0.47 4.62 27.76
CA SER A 353 -0.89 4.13 27.89
C SER A 353 -1.87 4.96 27.03
N ASP A 354 -2.99 4.34 26.66
CA ASP A 354 -4.01 4.99 25.83
C ASP A 354 -4.60 6.21 26.57
N GLY A 355 -4.83 6.09 27.87
CA GLY A 355 -5.33 7.17 28.73
C GLY A 355 -4.35 8.36 28.81
N SER A 356 -3.04 8.11 28.89
CA SER A 356 -2.04 9.19 28.89
C SER A 356 -1.88 9.83 27.50
N LEU A 357 -1.86 9.02 26.44
CA LEU A 357 -1.84 9.50 25.05
C LEU A 357 -3.00 10.47 24.79
N PHE A 358 -4.23 10.07 25.13
CA PHE A 358 -5.43 10.88 24.93
C PHE A 358 -5.44 12.16 25.76
N ARG A 359 -5.00 12.10 27.03
CA ARG A 359 -4.88 13.27 27.91
C ARG A 359 -3.91 14.32 27.34
N GLN A 360 -2.81 13.89 26.74
CA GLN A 360 -1.81 14.79 26.15
C GLN A 360 -2.22 15.29 24.75
N MET A 361 -2.95 14.49 23.99
CA MET A 361 -3.46 14.83 22.65
C MET A 361 -4.55 15.91 22.68
N ALA A 362 -5.53 15.80 23.58
CA ALA A 362 -6.70 16.68 23.63
C ALA A 362 -6.39 18.20 23.65
N PRO A 363 -5.43 18.72 24.46
CA PRO A 363 -5.07 20.14 24.41
C PRO A 363 -4.42 20.57 23.09
N ILE A 364 -3.75 19.66 22.38
CA ILE A 364 -3.14 19.93 21.07
C ILE A 364 -4.24 20.07 20.01
N LEU A 365 -5.23 19.18 20.02
CA LEU A 365 -6.41 19.27 19.14
C LEU A 365 -7.21 20.55 19.39
N GLU A 366 -7.43 20.92 20.66
CA GLU A 366 -8.10 22.18 21.01
C GLU A 366 -7.36 23.39 20.46
N LYS A 367 -6.03 23.40 20.56
CA LYS A 367 -5.21 24.50 20.03
C LYS A 367 -5.39 24.65 18.52
N SER A 368 -5.27 23.57 17.75
CA SER A 368 -5.45 23.62 16.29
C SER A 368 -6.85 24.14 15.92
N ASN A 369 -7.90 23.63 16.58
CA ASN A 369 -9.27 24.08 16.37
C ASN A 369 -9.49 25.57 16.71
N ARG A 370 -8.89 26.08 17.81
CA ARG A 370 -9.01 27.48 18.22
C ARG A 370 -8.33 28.46 17.26
N GLU A 371 -7.30 28.03 16.55
CA GLU A 371 -6.59 28.84 15.55
C GLU A 371 -7.39 28.99 14.25
N GLY A 372 -8.64 28.52 14.22
CA GLY A 372 -9.57 28.67 13.10
C GLY A 372 -9.35 27.65 11.97
N ARG A 373 -8.52 26.62 12.21
CA ARG A 373 -8.25 25.53 11.28
C ARG A 373 -9.00 24.28 11.73
N ASN A 374 -9.65 23.60 10.79
CA ASN A 374 -10.09 22.24 11.04
C ASN A 374 -8.87 21.31 11.08
N PHE A 375 -8.97 20.20 11.80
CA PHE A 375 -7.90 19.20 11.83
C PHE A 375 -8.36 17.85 11.29
N PHE A 376 -7.44 17.16 10.64
CA PHE A 376 -7.43 15.71 10.51
C PHE A 376 -6.37 15.17 11.48
N ALA A 377 -6.77 14.29 12.39
CA ALA A 377 -5.88 13.71 13.38
C ALA A 377 -5.91 12.18 13.32
N LEU A 378 -4.74 11.53 13.37
CA LEU A 378 -4.58 10.10 13.56
C LEU A 378 -3.98 9.84 14.94
N ALA A 379 -4.67 9.04 15.76
CA ALA A 379 -4.16 8.53 17.03
C ALA A 379 -4.08 7.00 16.97
N VAL A 380 -2.89 6.45 17.21
CA VAL A 380 -2.65 5.00 17.22
C VAL A 380 -2.35 4.55 18.65
N THR A 381 -3.23 3.71 19.21
CA THR A 381 -3.14 3.25 20.61
C THR A 381 -2.15 2.08 20.78
N LEU A 382 -1.91 1.63 22.03
CA LEU A 382 -0.92 0.59 22.33
C LEU A 382 -1.32 -0.40 23.44
N THR A 383 -2.24 -0.04 24.33
CA THR A 383 -2.47 -0.78 25.59
C THR A 383 -2.91 -2.23 25.37
N THR A 384 -3.64 -2.45 24.28
CA THR A 384 -4.13 -3.75 23.82
C THR A 384 -3.12 -4.52 22.97
N HIS A 385 -1.84 -4.16 22.96
CA HIS A 385 -0.81 -4.93 22.24
C HIS A 385 -0.50 -6.26 22.96
N THR A 386 -0.39 -7.35 22.19
CA THR A 386 0.01 -8.68 22.69
C THR A 386 1.37 -8.63 23.43
N PRO A 387 1.58 -9.37 24.53
CA PRO A 387 0.73 -10.41 25.13
C PRO A 387 -0.24 -9.90 26.20
N PHE A 388 -0.74 -8.67 26.08
CA PHE A 388 -1.77 -8.08 26.96
C PHE A 388 -1.35 -8.00 28.43
N VAL A 389 -0.10 -7.63 28.66
CA VAL A 389 0.46 -7.50 30.01
C VAL A 389 0.15 -6.11 30.56
N MET A 390 -0.64 -6.10 31.63
CA MET A 390 -1.05 -4.89 32.34
C MET A 390 -0.63 -4.94 33.81
N PRO A 391 -0.21 -3.80 34.42
CA PRO A 391 -0.01 -3.70 35.87
C PRO A 391 -1.27 -4.09 36.65
N GLU A 392 -1.11 -4.88 37.72
CA GLU A 392 -2.23 -5.39 38.52
C GLU A 392 -3.14 -4.28 39.09
N ASN A 393 -2.58 -3.11 39.41
CA ASN A 393 -3.34 -1.98 39.94
C ASN A 393 -4.23 -1.28 38.89
N LEU A 394 -4.07 -1.60 37.60
CA LEU A 394 -4.88 -1.07 36.50
C LEU A 394 -5.91 -2.08 36.00
N LYS A 395 -5.83 -3.36 36.42
CA LYS A 395 -6.83 -4.37 36.12
C LYS A 395 -8.09 -4.10 36.92
N THR A 396 -9.24 -4.07 36.25
CA THR A 396 -10.55 -3.78 36.86
C THR A 396 -11.56 -4.91 36.69
N MET A 397 -11.23 -5.92 35.88
CA MET A 397 -12.07 -7.10 35.68
C MET A 397 -11.65 -8.21 36.65
N GLU A 398 -12.63 -8.98 37.11
CA GLU A 398 -12.44 -10.11 38.01
C GLU A 398 -12.22 -11.40 37.22
N PRO A 399 -11.15 -12.17 37.50
CA PRO A 399 -10.91 -13.45 36.82
C PRO A 399 -11.97 -14.48 37.24
N LYS A 400 -12.28 -15.40 36.33
CA LYS A 400 -12.95 -16.65 36.73
C LYS A 400 -11.97 -17.52 37.53
N PRO A 401 -12.45 -18.43 38.40
CA PRO A 401 -11.55 -19.33 39.12
C PRO A 401 -10.64 -20.13 38.18
N GLY A 402 -9.32 -19.96 38.29
CA GLY A 402 -8.33 -20.63 37.44
C GLY A 402 -8.01 -19.92 36.11
N ASP A 403 -8.54 -18.71 35.90
CA ASP A 403 -8.30 -17.90 34.70
C ASP A 403 -7.31 -16.74 34.96
N GLU A 404 -6.59 -16.74 36.08
CA GLU A 404 -5.69 -15.63 36.46
C GLU A 404 -4.58 -15.38 35.42
N ASP A 405 -4.18 -16.41 34.68
CA ASP A 405 -3.24 -16.37 33.56
C ASP A 405 -3.92 -16.61 32.19
N ASP A 406 -5.26 -16.61 32.12
CA ASP A 406 -6.00 -16.85 30.87
C ASP A 406 -5.85 -15.69 29.87
N PHE A 407 -5.71 -16.05 28.59
CA PHE A 407 -5.39 -15.09 27.54
C PHE A 407 -6.56 -14.14 27.22
N VAL A 408 -7.80 -14.65 27.22
CA VAL A 408 -9.01 -13.81 27.06
C VAL A 408 -9.20 -12.90 28.27
N TYR A 409 -8.97 -13.38 29.49
CA TYR A 409 -9.03 -12.54 30.69
C TYR A 409 -8.03 -11.36 30.66
N ASN A 410 -6.78 -11.63 30.27
CA ASN A 410 -5.76 -10.58 30.15
C ASN A 410 -6.11 -9.57 29.05
N TYR A 411 -6.56 -10.05 27.89
CA TYR A 411 -7.06 -9.18 26.82
C TYR A 411 -8.24 -8.32 27.28
N ALA A 412 -9.21 -8.92 27.97
CA ALA A 412 -10.41 -8.22 28.42
C ALA A 412 -10.08 -7.04 29.35
N ASN A 413 -9.08 -7.18 30.23
CA ASN A 413 -8.58 -6.06 31.03
C ASN A 413 -7.94 -4.95 30.20
N CYS A 414 -7.11 -5.30 29.19
CA CYS A 414 -6.56 -4.32 28.26
C CYS A 414 -7.65 -3.59 27.47
N ALA A 415 -8.60 -4.32 26.89
CA ALA A 415 -9.72 -3.75 26.13
C ALA A 415 -10.60 -2.85 27.01
N ARG A 416 -10.85 -3.27 28.25
CA ARG A 416 -11.54 -2.46 29.27
C ARG A 416 -10.82 -1.15 29.55
N TYR A 417 -9.51 -1.18 29.72
CA TYR A 417 -8.72 0.03 29.95
C TYR A 417 -8.76 1.00 28.75
N THR A 418 -8.63 0.48 27.54
CA THR A 418 -8.76 1.27 26.30
C THR A 418 -10.16 1.87 26.18
N ASP A 419 -11.22 1.12 26.50
CA ASP A 419 -12.61 1.58 26.52
C ASP A 419 -12.85 2.72 27.54
N ASP A 420 -12.34 2.57 28.76
CA ASP A 420 -12.40 3.62 29.79
C ASP A 420 -11.59 4.86 29.37
N SER A 421 -10.47 4.67 28.64
CA SER A 421 -9.65 5.75 28.08
C SER A 421 -10.37 6.49 26.96
N LEU A 422 -11.09 5.80 26.08
CA LEU A 422 -11.95 6.39 25.05
C LEU A 422 -13.08 7.21 25.69
N LYS A 423 -13.71 6.69 26.75
CA LYS A 423 -14.72 7.44 27.51
C LYS A 423 -14.15 8.75 28.06
N ALA A 424 -12.96 8.69 28.67
CA ALA A 424 -12.29 9.88 29.21
C ALA A 424 -11.93 10.89 28.11
N LEU A 425 -11.49 10.42 26.94
CA LEU A 425 -11.24 11.28 25.78
C LEU A 425 -12.51 12.01 25.34
N PHE A 426 -13.63 11.30 25.16
CA PHE A 426 -14.90 11.92 24.76
C PHE A 426 -15.35 12.99 25.77
N GLN A 427 -15.19 12.71 27.07
CA GLN A 427 -15.48 13.68 28.12
C GLN A 427 -14.56 14.91 28.06
N ASP A 428 -13.26 14.73 27.81
CA ASP A 428 -12.31 15.84 27.69
C ASP A 428 -12.57 16.69 26.43
N LEU A 429 -12.81 16.06 25.28
CA LEU A 429 -13.17 16.76 24.04
C LEU A 429 -14.49 17.53 24.19
N ALA A 430 -15.46 16.98 24.93
CA ALA A 430 -16.72 17.66 25.24
C ALA A 430 -16.49 18.86 26.17
N ALA A 431 -15.70 18.70 27.23
CA ALA A 431 -15.35 19.77 28.17
C ALA A 431 -14.60 20.93 27.49
N ARG A 432 -13.79 20.62 26.47
CA ARG A 432 -13.10 21.59 25.62
C ARG A 432 -13.99 22.21 24.54
N GLY A 433 -15.21 21.71 24.36
CA GLY A 433 -16.16 22.19 23.36
C GLY A 433 -15.73 21.93 21.91
N ILE A 434 -14.97 20.86 21.67
CA ILE A 434 -14.56 20.46 20.30
C ILE A 434 -15.23 19.17 19.83
N LEU A 435 -15.79 18.36 20.73
CA LEU A 435 -16.48 17.10 20.38
C LEU A 435 -17.61 17.31 19.35
N GLN A 436 -18.45 18.32 19.55
CA GLN A 436 -19.62 18.60 18.71
C GLN A 436 -19.28 19.11 17.29
N ASN A 437 -18.00 19.34 17.00
CA ASN A 437 -17.52 19.68 15.66
C ASN A 437 -16.57 18.63 15.08
N THR A 438 -16.48 17.44 15.69
CA THR A 438 -15.49 16.42 15.31
C THR A 438 -16.18 15.11 14.94
N VAL A 439 -15.92 14.63 13.73
CA VAL A 439 -16.19 13.23 13.34
C VAL A 439 -15.12 12.36 14.00
N ILE A 440 -15.53 11.46 14.89
CA ILE A 440 -14.59 10.50 15.51
C ILE A 440 -14.82 9.13 14.90
N VAL A 441 -13.74 8.56 14.35
CA VAL A 441 -13.70 7.23 13.72
C VAL A 441 -12.88 6.33 14.62
N ILE A 442 -13.52 5.39 15.30
CA ILE A 442 -12.87 4.38 16.14
C ILE A 442 -12.88 3.07 15.37
N TYR A 443 -11.69 2.51 15.09
CA TYR A 443 -11.59 1.23 14.42
C TYR A 443 -10.48 0.37 14.99
N GLY A 444 -10.67 -0.95 15.01
CA GLY A 444 -9.58 -1.89 15.27
C GLY A 444 -8.61 -1.95 14.09
N ASP A 445 -7.32 -2.10 14.33
CA ASP A 445 -6.34 -2.26 13.25
C ASP A 445 -6.23 -3.72 12.77
N HIS A 446 -6.17 -4.65 13.72
CA HIS A 446 -6.08 -6.06 13.46
C HIS A 446 -6.60 -6.89 14.65
N HIS A 447 -6.56 -8.20 14.48
CA HIS A 447 -6.97 -9.17 15.48
C HIS A 447 -5.98 -9.23 16.64
N ALA A 448 -6.49 -9.40 17.85
CA ALA A 448 -5.74 -9.73 19.06
C ALA A 448 -5.48 -11.25 19.15
N MET A 449 -6.51 -12.03 18.83
CA MET A 449 -6.56 -13.48 19.01
C MET A 449 -6.31 -14.17 17.68
N THR A 450 -5.26 -14.99 17.59
CA THR A 450 -4.99 -15.77 16.36
C THR A 450 -5.38 -17.22 16.55
N ILE A 451 -6.05 -17.80 15.54
CA ILE A 451 -6.43 -19.22 15.55
C ILE A 451 -5.23 -20.16 15.41
N LYS A 452 -4.05 -19.62 15.06
CA LYS A 452 -2.82 -20.41 14.85
C LYS A 452 -1.99 -20.59 16.12
N ASN A 453 -2.21 -19.76 17.15
CA ASN A 453 -1.60 -19.95 18.45
C ASN A 453 -2.52 -20.87 19.29
N PRO A 454 -2.07 -22.07 19.72
CA PRO A 454 -2.89 -22.98 20.50
C PRO A 454 -3.41 -22.40 21.80
N GLU A 455 -2.64 -21.54 22.47
CA GLU A 455 -3.05 -20.89 23.72
C GLU A 455 -4.22 -19.95 23.47
N HIS A 456 -4.12 -19.09 22.44
CA HIS A 456 -5.18 -18.16 22.07
C HIS A 456 -6.40 -18.93 21.59
N PHE A 457 -6.22 -19.93 20.72
CA PHE A 457 -7.28 -20.78 20.20
C PHE A 457 -8.03 -21.52 21.32
N ASN A 458 -7.32 -22.12 22.27
CA ASN A 458 -7.92 -22.83 23.40
C ASN A 458 -8.65 -21.87 24.36
N SER A 459 -8.04 -20.71 24.67
CA SER A 459 -8.66 -19.69 25.54
C SER A 459 -9.93 -19.12 24.89
N MET A 460 -9.88 -18.77 23.61
CA MET A 460 -11.05 -18.33 22.84
C MET A 460 -12.13 -19.41 22.74
N THR A 461 -11.74 -20.66 22.46
CA THR A 461 -12.70 -21.78 22.37
C THR A 461 -13.40 -22.02 23.70
N LYS A 462 -12.64 -21.95 24.81
CA LYS A 462 -13.18 -22.06 26.17
C LYS A 462 -14.15 -20.92 26.48
N TRP A 463 -13.83 -19.68 26.11
CA TRP A 463 -14.69 -18.52 26.39
C TRP A 463 -15.94 -18.48 25.50
N LEU A 464 -15.81 -18.76 24.19
CA LEU A 464 -16.92 -18.77 23.24
C LEU A 464 -17.81 -20.01 23.36
N GLY A 465 -17.30 -21.11 23.93
CA GLY A 465 -17.97 -22.41 23.96
C GLY A 465 -17.98 -23.14 22.60
N ARG A 466 -17.21 -22.65 21.62
CA ARG A 466 -17.02 -23.23 20.29
C ARG A 466 -15.73 -22.73 19.66
N GLU A 467 -15.27 -23.43 18.64
CA GLU A 467 -14.08 -23.03 17.89
C GLU A 467 -14.31 -21.69 17.15
N ILE A 468 -13.27 -20.87 17.15
CA ILE A 468 -13.16 -19.62 16.38
C ILE A 468 -12.63 -19.91 14.97
N ASP A 469 -13.10 -19.15 13.98
CA ASP A 469 -12.64 -19.23 12.58
C ASP A 469 -12.15 -17.85 12.09
N TYR A 470 -11.59 -17.77 10.89
CA TYR A 470 -10.95 -16.55 10.37
C TYR A 470 -11.89 -15.36 10.26
N ASP A 471 -13.18 -15.55 9.97
CA ASP A 471 -14.10 -14.42 9.89
C ASP A 471 -14.32 -13.76 11.25
N GLU A 472 -14.34 -14.51 12.35
CA GLU A 472 -14.40 -13.92 13.70
C GLU A 472 -13.05 -13.41 14.19
N MET A 473 -11.97 -14.07 13.75
CA MET A 473 -10.61 -13.60 14.00
C MET A 473 -10.43 -12.20 13.42
N MET A 474 -10.72 -12.04 12.12
CA MET A 474 -10.39 -10.85 11.34
C MET A 474 -11.41 -9.71 11.47
N ASN A 475 -12.53 -9.94 12.15
CA ASN A 475 -13.57 -8.93 12.34
C ASN A 475 -13.19 -7.95 13.46
N ILE A 476 -13.07 -6.69 13.07
CA ILE A 476 -12.66 -5.54 13.88
C ILE A 476 -13.82 -4.54 13.91
N PRO A 477 -14.04 -3.81 15.02
CA PRO A 477 -15.14 -2.86 15.07
C PRO A 477 -14.82 -1.64 14.21
N LEU A 478 -15.85 -1.03 13.61
CA LEU A 478 -15.80 0.32 13.07
C LEU A 478 -16.99 1.11 13.62
N VAL A 479 -16.69 2.16 14.38
CA VAL A 479 -17.66 3.07 14.99
C VAL A 479 -17.35 4.48 14.52
N ILE A 480 -18.31 5.12 13.86
CA ILE A 480 -18.18 6.50 13.37
C ILE A 480 -19.21 7.35 14.09
N THR A 481 -18.75 8.36 14.83
CA THR A 481 -19.61 9.40 15.41
C THR A 481 -19.61 10.61 14.48
N VAL A 482 -20.81 11.09 14.13
CA VAL A 482 -20.99 12.14 13.12
C VAL A 482 -21.80 13.28 13.73
N PRO A 483 -21.20 14.46 13.96
CA PRO A 483 -21.93 15.63 14.41
C PRO A 483 -23.06 16.00 13.44
N GLY A 484 -24.27 16.17 13.97
CA GLY A 484 -25.46 16.53 13.17
C GLY A 484 -26.25 15.35 12.61
N LEU A 485 -25.78 14.10 12.82
CA LEU A 485 -26.59 12.92 12.55
C LEU A 485 -27.54 12.65 13.73
N GLU A 486 -28.85 12.67 13.49
CA GLU A 486 -29.90 12.62 14.54
C GLU A 486 -30.39 11.20 14.88
N GLU A 487 -29.85 10.19 14.21
CA GLU A 487 -30.23 8.79 14.35
C GLU A 487 -29.04 7.91 14.74
N ASN A 488 -29.33 6.69 15.18
CA ASN A 488 -28.36 5.62 15.33
C ASN A 488 -28.44 4.72 14.09
N VAL A 489 -27.30 4.44 13.44
CA VAL A 489 -27.25 3.64 12.22
C VAL A 489 -26.47 2.35 12.47
N GLN A 490 -27.12 1.22 12.26
CA GLN A 490 -26.51 -0.10 12.30
C GLN A 490 -26.30 -0.59 10.87
N ARG A 491 -25.08 -0.99 10.53
CA ARG A 491 -24.70 -1.48 9.19
C ARG A 491 -24.26 -2.94 9.28
N GLU A 492 -24.99 -3.79 8.54
CA GLU A 492 -24.76 -5.24 8.42
C GLU A 492 -24.14 -5.65 7.07
N ASN A 493 -23.79 -4.68 6.23
CA ASN A 493 -23.03 -4.95 5.01
C ASN A 493 -21.58 -5.28 5.34
N ILE A 494 -20.97 -6.10 4.49
CA ILE A 494 -19.54 -6.41 4.59
C ILE A 494 -18.73 -5.17 4.25
N GLY A 495 -17.71 -4.88 5.06
CA GLY A 495 -16.72 -3.85 4.77
C GLY A 495 -15.33 -4.22 5.24
N SER A 496 -14.33 -3.47 4.83
CA SER A 496 -12.95 -3.66 5.28
C SER A 496 -12.18 -2.35 5.30
N GLN A 497 -10.94 -2.37 5.79
CA GLN A 497 -10.09 -1.18 5.88
C GLN A 497 -9.99 -0.36 4.59
N VAL A 498 -10.03 -1.01 3.42
CA VAL A 498 -9.96 -0.32 2.12
C VAL A 498 -11.19 0.57 1.87
N ASP A 499 -12.32 0.27 2.51
CA ASP A 499 -13.61 0.94 2.33
C ASP A 499 -13.78 2.15 3.26
N LEU A 500 -12.92 2.31 4.28
CA LEU A 500 -13.03 3.44 5.21
C LEU A 500 -12.82 4.77 4.51
N TYR A 501 -11.76 4.84 3.69
CA TYR A 501 -11.39 6.06 3.00
C TYR A 501 -12.54 6.67 2.17
N PRO A 502 -13.13 5.97 1.18
CA PRO A 502 -14.27 6.50 0.43
C PRO A 502 -15.51 6.79 1.27
N THR A 503 -15.71 6.07 2.38
CA THR A 503 -16.82 6.30 3.31
C THR A 503 -16.67 7.63 4.06
N ILE A 504 -15.47 7.94 4.56
CA ILE A 504 -15.20 9.21 5.24
C ILE A 504 -15.21 10.37 4.25
N LEU A 505 -14.63 10.22 3.06
CA LEU A 505 -14.71 11.22 2.00
C LEU A 505 -16.16 11.57 1.64
N ASN A 506 -17.06 10.58 1.60
CA ASN A 506 -18.48 10.80 1.38
C ASN A 506 -19.11 11.65 2.50
N LEU A 507 -18.87 11.30 3.77
CA LEU A 507 -19.39 12.06 4.91
C LEU A 507 -18.95 13.53 4.88
N LEU A 508 -17.69 13.78 4.48
CA LEU A 508 -17.12 15.12 4.37
C LEU A 508 -17.57 15.88 3.12
N GLY A 509 -18.19 15.21 2.15
CA GLY A 509 -18.60 15.81 0.88
C GLY A 509 -17.44 16.14 -0.06
N TRP A 510 -16.28 15.50 0.10
CA TRP A 510 -15.12 15.75 -0.74
C TRP A 510 -15.24 15.04 -2.09
N ASP A 511 -14.74 15.69 -3.15
CA ASP A 511 -14.83 15.17 -4.51
C ASP A 511 -13.92 13.94 -4.70
N ARG A 512 -14.55 12.78 -4.84
CA ARG A 512 -13.87 11.49 -5.04
C ARG A 512 -13.49 11.24 -6.49
N SER A 513 -13.94 12.06 -7.45
CA SER A 513 -13.75 11.79 -8.90
C SER A 513 -12.32 11.88 -9.36
N LYS A 514 -11.49 12.54 -8.57
CA LYS A 514 -10.07 12.75 -8.83
C LYS A 514 -9.17 11.96 -7.87
N LEU A 515 -9.75 11.03 -7.11
CA LEU A 515 -9.01 10.25 -6.12
C LEU A 515 -8.92 8.78 -6.54
N PRO A 516 -7.70 8.19 -6.53
CA PRO A 516 -7.51 6.80 -6.92
C PRO A 516 -7.93 5.90 -5.77
N ILE A 517 -9.14 5.33 -5.86
CA ILE A 517 -9.76 4.56 -4.77
C ILE A 517 -10.14 3.17 -5.30
N MET A 518 -9.84 2.13 -4.51
CA MET A 518 -10.29 0.76 -4.78
C MET A 518 -11.40 0.27 -3.85
N GLY A 519 -11.54 0.88 -2.67
CA GLY A 519 -12.66 0.59 -1.76
C GLY A 519 -13.98 1.20 -2.23
N ILE A 520 -15.06 0.82 -1.55
CA ILE A 520 -16.40 1.37 -1.79
C ILE A 520 -16.91 2.14 -0.58
N ASP A 521 -17.87 3.02 -0.80
CA ASP A 521 -18.56 3.71 0.28
C ASP A 521 -19.60 2.80 0.95
N LEU A 522 -19.34 2.42 2.20
CA LEU A 522 -20.17 1.50 2.97
C LEU A 522 -21.52 2.08 3.38
N LEU A 523 -21.78 3.37 3.13
CA LEU A 523 -23.04 4.04 3.46
C LEU A 523 -24.04 4.02 2.30
N ASN A 524 -23.65 3.52 1.13
CA ASN A 524 -24.57 3.32 0.02
C ASN A 524 -25.56 2.18 0.32
N ASP A 525 -26.81 2.37 -0.11
CA ASP A 525 -27.86 1.35 -0.01
C ASP A 525 -28.07 0.67 -1.39
N ASP A 526 -27.00 0.13 -1.96
CA ASP A 526 -27.00 -0.48 -3.30
C ASP A 526 -26.47 -1.92 -3.32
N LYS A 527 -26.60 -2.58 -4.49
CA LYS A 527 -26.17 -3.96 -4.67
C LYS A 527 -24.66 -4.15 -4.56
N GLU A 528 -23.87 -3.12 -4.84
CA GLU A 528 -22.41 -3.23 -4.74
C GLU A 528 -21.99 -3.32 -3.27
N THR A 529 -22.59 -2.47 -2.45
CA THR A 529 -22.40 -2.46 -0.99
C THR A 529 -22.96 -3.71 -0.33
N GLU A 530 -24.15 -4.17 -0.76
CA GLU A 530 -24.75 -5.42 -0.26
C GLU A 530 -23.91 -6.66 -0.59
N ASN A 531 -23.27 -6.68 -1.76
CA ASN A 531 -22.46 -7.80 -2.25
C ASN A 531 -20.94 -7.55 -2.11
N ASN A 532 -20.54 -6.64 -1.23
CA ASN A 532 -19.12 -6.35 -1.00
C ASN A 532 -18.37 -7.62 -0.52
N VAL A 533 -17.07 -7.66 -0.79
CA VAL A 533 -16.23 -8.83 -0.54
C VAL A 533 -14.88 -8.40 0.01
N VAL A 534 -14.41 -9.09 1.05
CA VAL A 534 -13.08 -8.87 1.64
C VAL A 534 -12.07 -9.79 0.97
N PHE A 535 -10.92 -9.25 0.56
CA PHE A 535 -9.81 -10.00 -0.03
C PHE A 535 -8.55 -9.96 0.85
N PRO A 536 -8.49 -10.81 1.89
CA PRO A 536 -7.30 -10.93 2.73
C PRO A 536 -6.13 -11.59 1.97
N GLN A 537 -4.91 -11.31 2.43
CA GLN A 537 -3.70 -11.82 1.78
C GLN A 537 -2.59 -12.31 2.71
N THR A 538 -2.63 -11.90 3.99
CA THR A 538 -1.65 -12.32 4.99
C THR A 538 -2.12 -13.60 5.66
N HIS A 539 -3.01 -13.52 6.67
CA HIS A 539 -3.44 -14.69 7.47
C HIS A 539 -4.27 -15.73 6.70
N MET A 540 -5.01 -15.25 5.71
CA MET A 540 -5.62 -16.06 4.67
C MET A 540 -4.87 -15.76 3.38
N LEU A 541 -4.37 -16.80 2.70
CA LEU A 541 -3.50 -16.61 1.53
C LEU A 541 -4.24 -15.89 0.41
N LYS A 542 -3.50 -15.10 -0.38
CA LYS A 542 -3.99 -14.42 -1.58
C LYS A 542 -4.89 -15.34 -2.41
N GLY A 543 -6.10 -14.85 -2.71
CA GLY A 543 -7.16 -15.61 -3.38
C GLY A 543 -8.29 -16.04 -2.42
N SER A 544 -8.02 -16.03 -1.12
CA SER A 544 -9.04 -16.19 -0.09
C SER A 544 -10.02 -15.01 -0.08
N TYR A 545 -11.22 -15.22 0.45
CA TYR A 545 -12.21 -14.15 0.56
C TYR A 545 -13.24 -14.39 1.67
N ILE A 546 -13.87 -13.30 2.11
CA ILE A 546 -15.00 -13.29 3.05
C ILE A 546 -16.16 -12.53 2.40
N THR A 547 -17.34 -13.17 2.32
CA THR A 547 -18.61 -12.53 1.94
C THR A 547 -19.59 -12.56 3.11
N LYS A 548 -20.80 -12.03 2.92
CA LYS A 548 -21.90 -12.11 3.90
C LYS A 548 -22.20 -13.54 4.36
N ASP A 549 -22.15 -14.50 3.44
CA ASP A 549 -22.56 -15.88 3.68
C ASP A 549 -21.39 -16.90 3.64
N ARG A 550 -20.21 -16.54 3.11
CA ARG A 550 -19.14 -17.50 2.83
C ARG A 550 -17.78 -17.05 3.35
N LEU A 551 -17.01 -18.03 3.81
CA LEU A 551 -15.60 -17.92 4.12
C LEU A 551 -14.85 -18.92 3.24
N PHE A 552 -13.91 -18.42 2.42
CA PHE A 552 -13.07 -19.25 1.57
C PHE A 552 -11.60 -19.07 1.92
N GLU A 553 -10.97 -20.14 2.38
CA GLU A 553 -9.55 -20.21 2.74
C GLU A 553 -8.79 -21.03 1.69
N VAL A 554 -7.84 -20.40 1.03
CA VAL A 554 -6.89 -21.08 0.13
C VAL A 554 -5.95 -21.96 0.95
N SER A 555 -5.78 -23.21 0.51
CA SER A 555 -4.90 -24.17 1.17
C SER A 555 -3.44 -23.73 1.18
N ARG A 556 -2.69 -24.17 2.20
CA ARG A 556 -1.29 -23.77 2.39
C ARG A 556 -0.33 -24.32 1.33
N ASP A 557 -0.70 -25.40 0.66
CA ASP A 557 0.02 -25.95 -0.50
C ASP A 557 -0.30 -25.21 -1.82
N ASN A 558 -1.19 -24.20 -1.79
CA ASN A 558 -1.69 -23.45 -2.95
C ASN A 558 -2.41 -24.32 -4.00
N ILE A 559 -2.89 -25.50 -3.62
CA ILE A 559 -3.72 -26.37 -4.47
C ILE A 559 -5.19 -26.02 -4.25
N PHE A 560 -5.83 -25.44 -5.27
CA PHE A 560 -7.21 -24.95 -5.15
C PHE A 560 -8.18 -26.03 -4.65
N GLU A 561 -8.04 -27.28 -5.10
CA GLU A 561 -8.90 -28.41 -4.72
C GLU A 561 -8.77 -28.81 -3.24
N HIS A 562 -7.66 -28.46 -2.58
CA HIS A 562 -7.43 -28.72 -1.16
C HIS A 562 -7.89 -27.55 -0.27
N SER A 563 -8.41 -26.48 -0.87
CA SER A 563 -8.89 -25.29 -0.15
C SER A 563 -10.20 -25.56 0.58
N ARG A 564 -10.59 -24.68 1.49
CA ARG A 564 -11.78 -24.83 2.33
C ARG A 564 -12.80 -23.74 2.02
N LEU A 565 -14.05 -24.13 1.75
CA LEU A 565 -15.19 -23.22 1.61
C LEU A 565 -16.23 -23.58 2.66
N VAL A 566 -16.64 -22.62 3.50
CA VAL A 566 -17.68 -22.82 4.51
C VAL A 566 -18.75 -21.74 4.45
N ASP A 567 -19.96 -22.11 4.86
CA ASP A 567 -21.03 -21.16 5.18
C ASP A 567 -20.74 -20.52 6.55
N ARG A 568 -20.69 -19.18 6.61
CA ARG A 568 -20.30 -18.45 7.83
C ARG A 568 -21.27 -18.64 8.99
N ASN A 569 -22.56 -18.74 8.69
CA ASN A 569 -23.61 -18.82 9.71
C ASN A 569 -23.73 -20.22 10.31
N THR A 570 -23.66 -21.24 9.45
CA THR A 570 -23.89 -22.64 9.84
C THR A 570 -22.62 -23.43 10.08
N ARG A 571 -21.46 -22.88 9.69
CA ARG A 571 -20.13 -23.54 9.72
C ARG A 571 -20.07 -24.83 8.91
N LYS A 572 -21.03 -25.07 8.00
CA LYS A 572 -21.05 -26.25 7.12
C LYS A 572 -20.13 -26.06 5.93
N GLU A 573 -19.34 -27.07 5.63
CA GLU A 573 -18.53 -27.12 4.42
C GLU A 573 -19.40 -27.10 3.15
N ARG A 574 -18.85 -26.46 2.10
CA ARG A 574 -19.45 -26.35 0.78
C ARG A 574 -18.48 -26.83 -0.29
N PRO A 575 -18.98 -27.23 -1.48
CA PRO A 575 -18.11 -27.61 -2.59
C PRO A 575 -17.14 -26.49 -3.01
N VAL A 576 -15.84 -26.74 -2.88
CA VAL A 576 -14.75 -25.78 -3.17
C VAL A 576 -14.84 -25.15 -4.56
N LYS A 577 -15.32 -25.91 -5.56
CA LYS A 577 -15.54 -25.42 -6.93
C LYS A 577 -16.41 -24.16 -7.01
N GLU A 578 -17.31 -23.93 -6.05
CA GLU A 578 -18.16 -22.74 -5.99
C GLU A 578 -17.36 -21.46 -5.70
N ALA A 579 -16.14 -21.58 -5.16
CA ALA A 579 -15.28 -20.46 -4.82
C ALA A 579 -14.47 -19.91 -6.00
N ALA A 580 -14.41 -20.63 -7.13
CA ALA A 580 -13.49 -20.32 -8.22
C ALA A 580 -13.63 -18.88 -8.78
N PRO A 581 -14.84 -18.31 -8.99
CA PRO A 581 -14.97 -16.96 -9.53
C PRO A 581 -14.39 -15.88 -8.61
N LEU A 582 -14.71 -15.95 -7.32
CA LEU A 582 -14.22 -14.99 -6.33
C LEU A 582 -12.74 -15.20 -6.00
N TYR A 583 -12.25 -16.44 -6.00
CA TYR A 583 -10.82 -16.75 -5.89
C TYR A 583 -9.99 -16.07 -7.00
N GLN A 584 -10.48 -16.13 -8.25
CA GLN A 584 -9.84 -15.46 -9.38
C GLN A 584 -9.89 -13.93 -9.21
N ARG A 585 -11.05 -13.37 -8.87
CA ARG A 585 -11.21 -11.92 -8.64
C ARG A 585 -10.28 -11.42 -7.53
N ALA A 586 -10.21 -12.12 -6.40
CA ALA A 586 -9.35 -11.79 -5.27
C ALA A 586 -7.88 -11.75 -5.69
N THR A 587 -7.41 -12.81 -6.37
CA THR A 587 -6.02 -12.90 -6.83
C THR A 587 -5.67 -11.75 -7.78
N LEU A 588 -6.51 -11.50 -8.79
CA LEU A 588 -6.25 -10.46 -9.79
C LEU A 588 -6.33 -9.05 -9.21
N THR A 589 -7.28 -8.80 -8.30
CA THR A 589 -7.43 -7.50 -7.61
C THR A 589 -6.17 -7.17 -6.82
N LEU A 590 -5.69 -8.11 -6.01
CA LEU A 590 -4.50 -7.90 -5.17
C LEU A 590 -3.23 -7.71 -6.00
N ASP A 591 -3.09 -8.45 -7.11
CA ASP A 591 -1.96 -8.25 -8.04
C ASP A 591 -2.06 -6.94 -8.83
N TYR A 592 -3.26 -6.51 -9.18
CA TYR A 592 -3.49 -5.22 -9.82
C TYR A 592 -3.15 -4.05 -8.87
N ALA A 593 -3.66 -4.09 -7.63
CA ALA A 593 -3.37 -3.09 -6.61
C ALA A 593 -1.85 -2.95 -6.36
N TYR A 594 -1.16 -4.08 -6.21
CA TYR A 594 0.29 -4.08 -6.04
C TYR A 594 1.02 -3.44 -7.23
N ARG A 595 0.62 -3.74 -8.48
CA ARG A 595 1.24 -3.15 -9.67
C ARG A 595 0.99 -1.65 -9.78
N LEU A 596 -0.23 -1.20 -9.46
CA LEU A 596 -0.55 0.24 -9.43
C LEU A 596 0.37 0.99 -8.47
N LEU A 597 0.59 0.45 -7.28
CA LEU A 597 1.47 1.08 -6.28
C LEU A 597 2.94 1.00 -6.68
N ARG A 598 3.43 -0.19 -7.04
CA ARG A 598 4.84 -0.42 -7.43
C ARG A 598 5.27 0.47 -8.60
N ASP A 599 4.41 0.60 -9.61
CA ASP A 599 4.73 1.32 -10.84
C ASP A 599 4.36 2.81 -10.77
N ASN A 600 3.91 3.31 -9.60
CA ASN A 600 3.42 4.68 -9.41
C ASN A 600 2.28 5.06 -10.39
N ARG A 601 1.36 4.12 -10.60
CA ARG A 601 0.25 4.16 -11.58
C ARG A 601 -1.13 4.30 -10.93
N LEU A 602 -1.22 4.72 -9.65
CA LEU A 602 -2.52 4.87 -8.98
C LEU A 602 -3.52 5.73 -9.79
N MET A 603 -3.04 6.76 -10.48
CA MET A 603 -3.87 7.62 -11.32
C MET A 603 -4.51 6.89 -12.52
N ASP A 604 -4.05 5.69 -12.89
CA ASP A 604 -4.71 4.86 -13.90
C ASP A 604 -6.13 4.42 -13.47
N LEU A 605 -6.47 4.53 -12.17
CA LEU A 605 -7.83 4.32 -11.64
C LEU A 605 -8.80 5.46 -12.02
N ILE A 606 -8.25 6.64 -12.31
CA ILE A 606 -9.02 7.81 -12.73
C ILE A 606 -8.82 7.95 -14.23
N GLU A 607 -9.75 7.43 -15.01
CA GLU A 607 -9.73 7.68 -16.45
C GLU A 607 -10.22 9.11 -16.67
N THR A 608 -9.33 9.99 -17.11
CA THR A 608 -9.71 11.30 -17.66
C THR A 608 -10.58 11.05 -18.88
N LYS A 609 -11.91 11.11 -18.73
CA LYS A 609 -12.83 10.92 -19.87
C LYS A 609 -12.57 12.03 -20.87
N SER A 610 -12.77 11.76 -22.16
CA SER A 610 -12.73 12.80 -23.20
C SER A 610 -13.67 13.97 -22.90
N ASP A 611 -14.76 13.69 -22.19
CA ASP A 611 -15.80 14.65 -21.83
C ASP A 611 -15.35 15.58 -20.67
N ASP A 612 -14.33 15.16 -19.90
CA ASP A 612 -13.72 15.96 -18.83
C ASP A 612 -12.57 16.84 -19.34
N LEU A 613 -12.13 16.65 -20.60
CA LEU A 613 -11.13 17.50 -21.24
C LEU A 613 -11.72 18.88 -21.57
N PRO A 614 -10.92 19.96 -21.53
CA PRO A 614 -11.40 21.30 -21.83
C PRO A 614 -12.03 21.35 -23.22
N GLN A 615 -13.32 21.73 -23.30
CA GLN A 615 -14.06 21.84 -24.56
C GLN A 615 -13.77 23.18 -25.26
N GLU A 616 -12.50 23.57 -25.32
CA GLU A 616 -12.08 24.83 -25.91
C GLU A 616 -12.32 24.83 -27.42
N LYS A 617 -12.75 25.96 -27.96
CA LYS A 617 -12.94 26.13 -29.41
C LYS A 617 -11.64 26.43 -30.15
N THR A 618 -10.57 26.68 -29.41
CA THR A 618 -9.24 27.03 -29.90
C THR A 618 -8.20 26.21 -29.15
N ILE A 619 -7.23 25.67 -29.87
CA ILE A 619 -6.03 25.02 -29.31
C ILE A 619 -4.84 25.90 -29.68
N MET A 620 -4.02 26.29 -28.71
CA MET A 620 -2.89 27.19 -28.96
C MET A 620 -1.73 26.44 -29.62
N HIS A 621 -1.48 26.72 -30.89
CA HIS A 621 -0.43 26.09 -31.69
C HIS A 621 0.95 26.62 -31.31
N GLY A 622 1.89 25.71 -31.06
CA GLY A 622 3.26 26.00 -30.61
C GLY A 622 3.33 26.88 -29.36
N GLY A 623 2.41 26.68 -28.42
CA GLY A 623 2.26 27.47 -27.19
C GLY A 623 1.55 28.82 -27.35
N GLY A 624 1.31 29.28 -28.59
CA GLY A 624 0.66 30.55 -28.91
C GLY A 624 1.59 31.67 -29.38
N GLU A 625 1.02 32.84 -29.65
CA GLU A 625 1.73 33.99 -30.23
C GLU A 625 2.49 34.83 -29.19
N LEU A 626 3.75 35.15 -29.51
CA LEU A 626 4.59 36.12 -28.81
C LEU A 626 5.03 37.24 -29.76
N ASP A 627 4.59 38.47 -29.49
CA ASP A 627 4.93 39.68 -30.23
C ASP A 627 4.93 39.47 -31.76
N THR A 628 3.82 38.96 -32.30
CA THR A 628 3.60 38.59 -33.71
C THR A 628 4.37 37.37 -34.23
N ASN A 629 5.22 36.74 -33.42
CA ASN A 629 5.87 35.47 -33.73
C ASN A 629 5.00 34.30 -33.29
N VAL A 630 4.97 33.27 -34.12
CA VAL A 630 4.12 32.08 -33.97
C VAL A 630 4.97 30.81 -34.02
N VAL A 631 4.46 29.71 -33.46
CA VAL A 631 5.19 28.44 -33.38
C VAL A 631 6.55 28.63 -32.70
N THR A 632 6.53 29.34 -31.58
CA THR A 632 7.75 29.64 -30.81
C THR A 632 8.16 28.44 -29.96
N ASN A 633 7.17 27.68 -29.46
CA ASN A 633 7.36 26.57 -28.52
C ASN A 633 8.13 27.00 -27.26
N MET A 634 8.01 28.28 -26.88
CA MET A 634 8.68 28.87 -25.72
C MET A 634 7.80 28.79 -24.47
N MET A 635 8.42 28.74 -23.30
CA MET A 635 7.71 28.71 -22.02
C MET A 635 6.89 29.97 -21.81
N THR A 636 7.45 31.12 -22.20
CA THR A 636 6.74 32.42 -22.15
C THR A 636 5.45 32.42 -22.97
N ALA A 637 5.38 31.65 -24.08
CA ALA A 637 4.15 31.54 -24.88
C ALA A 637 3.08 30.75 -24.12
N VAL A 638 3.47 29.61 -23.53
CA VAL A 638 2.61 28.75 -22.71
C VAL A 638 2.01 29.54 -21.55
N GLU A 639 2.84 30.25 -20.79
CA GLU A 639 2.39 31.06 -19.64
C GLU A 639 1.44 32.18 -20.05
N LYS A 640 1.74 32.89 -21.16
CA LYS A 640 0.89 33.96 -21.68
C LYS A 640 -0.45 33.43 -22.19
N SER A 641 -0.46 32.29 -22.85
CA SER A 641 -1.67 31.60 -23.28
C SER A 641 -2.51 31.15 -22.08
N TYR A 642 -1.88 30.62 -21.03
CA TYR A 642 -2.55 30.22 -19.80
C TYR A 642 -3.19 31.41 -19.08
N ALA A 643 -2.45 32.52 -18.95
CA ALA A 643 -2.92 33.77 -18.36
C ALA A 643 -4.11 34.38 -19.12
N ARG A 644 -4.24 34.07 -20.42
CA ARG A 644 -5.41 34.43 -21.26
C ARG A 644 -6.59 33.46 -21.13
N GLY A 645 -6.52 32.50 -20.22
CA GLY A 645 -7.58 31.56 -19.94
C GLY A 645 -7.57 30.30 -20.81
N LYS A 646 -6.53 30.07 -21.63
CA LYS A 646 -6.42 28.86 -22.45
C LYS A 646 -5.91 27.69 -21.60
N ARG A 647 -6.40 26.50 -21.89
CA ARG A 647 -6.10 25.24 -21.18
C ARG A 647 -5.62 24.13 -22.10
N MET A 648 -5.86 24.24 -23.40
CA MET A 648 -5.32 23.33 -24.41
C MET A 648 -4.26 24.00 -25.27
N MET A 649 -3.06 23.42 -25.26
CA MET A 649 -1.93 23.93 -26.04
C MET A 649 -1.23 22.78 -26.74
N GLU A 650 -0.80 23.00 -27.97
CA GLU A 650 0.07 22.09 -28.70
C GLU A 650 1.50 22.59 -28.60
N ILE A 651 2.42 21.67 -28.35
CA ILE A 651 3.85 21.93 -28.30
C ILE A 651 4.56 20.92 -29.20
N ASP A 652 5.41 21.44 -30.09
CA ASP A 652 6.38 20.62 -30.80
C ASP A 652 7.57 20.32 -29.89
N PHE A 653 7.97 19.05 -29.83
CA PHE A 653 9.20 18.65 -29.14
C PHE A 653 10.25 18.12 -30.11
N SER A 654 11.49 18.48 -29.83
CA SER A 654 12.67 17.94 -30.51
C SER A 654 13.69 17.42 -29.50
N LYS A 655 14.38 16.33 -29.86
CA LYS A 655 15.40 15.71 -29.02
C LYS A 655 16.76 16.39 -29.21
N THR A 656 17.43 16.76 -28.13
CA THR A 656 18.80 17.33 -28.12
C THR A 656 19.85 16.24 -28.39
N SER A 657 21.11 16.64 -28.63
CA SER A 657 22.21 15.70 -28.91
C SER A 657 22.56 14.77 -27.73
N ASP A 658 22.21 15.19 -26.51
CA ASP A 658 22.37 14.44 -25.24
C ASP A 658 21.07 13.77 -24.77
N GLY A 659 20.00 13.83 -25.57
CA GLY A 659 18.81 13.00 -25.41
C GLY A 659 17.66 13.59 -24.59
N HIS A 660 17.71 14.88 -24.24
CA HIS A 660 16.60 15.59 -23.61
C HIS A 660 15.60 16.11 -24.65
N TYR A 661 14.39 16.44 -24.20
CA TYR A 661 13.33 16.97 -25.07
C TYR A 661 13.09 18.44 -24.78
N VAL A 662 13.17 19.27 -25.83
CA VAL A 662 13.00 20.72 -25.77
C VAL A 662 11.89 21.19 -26.70
N GLY A 663 11.25 22.30 -26.36
CA GLY A 663 10.21 22.95 -27.15
C GLY A 663 10.81 23.54 -28.42
N LEU A 664 10.62 22.85 -29.55
CA LEU A 664 11.16 23.23 -30.84
C LEU A 664 10.46 22.43 -31.95
N HIS A 665 10.06 23.12 -33.02
CA HIS A 665 9.43 22.50 -34.20
C HIS A 665 10.30 21.40 -34.84
N GLY A 666 11.61 21.61 -34.89
CA GLY A 666 12.56 20.65 -35.44
C GLY A 666 13.97 21.23 -35.58
N TRP A 667 14.97 20.35 -35.66
CA TRP A 667 16.31 20.69 -36.14
C TRP A 667 16.34 20.79 -37.67
N ASP A 668 15.47 21.64 -38.23
CA ASP A 668 15.27 21.87 -39.67
C ASP A 668 15.70 23.27 -40.13
N GLY A 669 16.21 24.08 -39.20
CA GLY A 669 16.50 25.51 -39.39
C GLY A 669 15.51 26.44 -38.68
N SER A 670 14.40 25.93 -38.13
CA SER A 670 13.41 26.76 -37.42
C SER A 670 14.00 27.51 -36.20
N ILE A 671 14.98 26.90 -35.52
CA ILE A 671 15.68 27.48 -34.37
C ILE A 671 16.42 28.80 -34.72
N GLU A 672 16.85 28.98 -35.97
CA GLU A 672 17.58 30.18 -36.42
C GLU A 672 16.72 31.44 -36.36
N ARG A 673 15.39 31.31 -36.33
CA ARG A 673 14.46 32.44 -36.20
C ARG A 673 14.60 33.16 -34.85
N TYR A 674 14.89 32.40 -33.79
CA TYR A 674 14.86 32.88 -32.41
C TYR A 674 16.27 33.00 -31.81
N PHE A 675 17.25 32.29 -32.37
CA PHE A 675 18.62 32.25 -31.86
C PHE A 675 19.62 32.71 -32.92
N PRO A 676 20.08 33.97 -32.88
CA PRO A 676 20.99 34.53 -33.89
C PRO A 676 22.31 33.76 -34.00
N GLU A 677 22.80 33.22 -32.89
CA GLU A 677 24.01 32.40 -32.81
C GLU A 677 23.91 31.05 -33.56
N ARG A 678 22.69 30.67 -33.97
CA ARG A 678 22.41 29.43 -34.72
C ARG A 678 22.28 29.66 -36.22
N GLU A 679 22.41 30.88 -36.73
CA GLU A 679 22.31 31.19 -38.16
C GLU A 679 23.24 30.27 -39.00
N GLY A 680 22.65 29.53 -39.93
CA GLY A 680 23.35 28.54 -40.78
C GLY A 680 23.72 27.21 -40.11
N LYS A 681 23.39 27.01 -38.83
CA LYS A 681 23.65 25.79 -38.04
C LYS A 681 22.39 25.11 -37.50
N GLY A 682 21.19 25.60 -37.83
CA GLY A 682 19.93 25.16 -37.22
C GLY A 682 19.50 23.72 -37.49
N LYS A 683 20.29 22.96 -38.26
CA LYS A 683 20.07 21.53 -38.55
C LYS A 683 20.86 20.58 -37.66
N GLU A 684 21.80 21.09 -36.86
CA GLU A 684 22.66 20.28 -35.99
C GLU A 684 22.10 20.27 -34.56
N PRO A 685 21.58 19.15 -34.02
CA PRO A 685 21.16 19.11 -32.62
C PRO A 685 22.31 19.47 -31.67
N ILE A 686 22.03 20.33 -30.69
CA ILE A 686 22.96 20.74 -29.63
C ILE A 686 22.59 20.08 -28.30
N SER A 687 23.44 20.21 -27.27
CA SER A 687 23.13 19.66 -25.95
C SER A 687 21.99 20.43 -25.28
N HIS A 688 21.38 19.83 -24.26
CA HIS A 688 20.36 20.50 -23.46
C HIS A 688 20.91 21.74 -22.75
N GLU A 689 22.09 21.62 -22.14
CA GLU A 689 22.75 22.73 -21.46
C GLU A 689 23.04 23.89 -22.42
N GLU A 690 23.53 23.58 -23.64
CA GLU A 690 23.74 24.59 -24.67
C GLU A 690 22.41 25.26 -25.06
N PHE A 691 21.35 24.47 -25.31
CA PHE A 691 20.05 25.00 -25.69
C PHE A 691 19.47 25.96 -24.65
N MET A 692 19.54 25.58 -23.37
CA MET A 692 19.03 26.40 -22.26
C MET A 692 19.91 27.61 -21.92
N ALA A 693 21.14 27.66 -22.43
CA ALA A 693 22.06 28.76 -22.23
C ALA A 693 22.06 29.79 -23.39
N MET A 694 21.45 29.45 -24.54
CA MET A 694 21.46 30.33 -25.71
C MET A 694 20.73 31.64 -25.42
N GLU A 695 21.27 32.75 -25.93
CA GLU A 695 20.60 34.04 -25.84
C GLU A 695 19.52 34.13 -26.94
N GLU A 696 18.25 34.10 -26.52
CA GLU A 696 17.12 34.28 -27.41
C GLU A 696 16.98 35.77 -27.81
N LYS A 697 16.69 36.01 -29.09
CA LYS A 697 16.64 37.35 -29.71
C LYS A 697 15.65 38.32 -29.04
N HIS A 698 14.60 37.81 -28.43
CA HIS A 698 13.47 38.55 -27.87
C HIS A 698 13.37 38.47 -26.33
N GLY A 699 14.30 37.78 -25.67
CA GLY A 699 14.34 37.60 -24.22
C GLY A 699 13.26 36.66 -23.67
N TRP A 700 12.71 35.78 -24.51
CA TRP A 700 11.72 34.78 -24.07
C TRP A 700 12.39 33.56 -23.46
N GLN A 701 11.71 32.93 -22.50
CA GLN A 701 12.20 31.74 -21.83
C GLN A 701 12.02 30.50 -22.72
N GLN A 702 13.11 29.76 -22.93
CA GLN A 702 13.09 28.45 -23.59
C GLN A 702 12.25 27.44 -22.80
N LEU A 703 11.69 26.47 -23.52
CA LEU A 703 10.93 25.37 -22.93
C LEU A 703 11.75 24.08 -23.02
N ASP A 704 11.86 23.38 -21.90
CA ASP A 704 12.19 21.96 -21.87
C ASP A 704 11.06 21.16 -21.21
N LEU A 705 11.01 19.86 -21.50
CA LEU A 705 9.95 19.00 -21.00
C LEU A 705 9.89 18.95 -19.47
N TYR A 706 11.03 18.99 -18.79
CA TYR A 706 11.09 18.91 -17.33
C TYR A 706 10.44 20.14 -16.68
N ASN A 707 10.82 21.34 -17.13
CA ASN A 707 10.24 22.60 -16.67
C ASN A 707 8.76 22.73 -17.04
N LEU A 708 8.35 22.24 -18.20
CA LEU A 708 6.94 22.18 -18.56
C LEU A 708 6.15 21.28 -17.61
N VAL A 709 6.68 20.09 -17.29
CA VAL A 709 6.00 19.16 -16.37
C VAL A 709 5.88 19.76 -14.96
N LEU A 710 6.93 20.39 -14.44
CA LEU A 710 6.88 21.10 -13.15
C LEU A 710 5.82 22.19 -13.16
N TRP A 711 5.78 23.00 -14.21
CA TRP A 711 4.76 24.03 -14.35
C TRP A 711 3.35 23.44 -14.46
N MET A 712 3.17 22.33 -15.18
CA MET A 712 1.89 21.62 -15.22
C MET A 712 1.48 21.07 -13.85
N GLU A 713 2.40 20.70 -12.95
CA GLU A 713 2.04 20.29 -11.58
C GLU A 713 1.35 21.41 -10.80
N GLU A 714 1.76 22.65 -11.01
CA GLU A 714 1.15 23.84 -10.41
C GLU A 714 -0.15 24.27 -11.10
N HIS A 715 -0.39 23.78 -12.33
CA HIS A 715 -1.54 24.12 -13.17
C HIS A 715 -2.34 22.85 -13.55
N PRO A 716 -3.13 22.29 -12.61
CA PRO A 716 -3.80 21.00 -12.78
C PRO A 716 -4.84 20.96 -13.91
N ASP A 717 -5.27 22.13 -14.41
CA ASP A 717 -6.30 22.29 -15.43
C ASP A 717 -5.74 22.40 -16.87
N VAL A 718 -4.43 22.26 -17.07
CA VAL A 718 -3.78 22.36 -18.39
C VAL A 718 -3.50 20.99 -19.03
N TYR A 719 -3.69 20.94 -20.35
CA TYR A 719 -3.46 19.78 -21.19
C TYR A 719 -2.56 20.13 -22.38
N ILE A 720 -1.57 19.28 -22.62
CA ILE A 720 -0.59 19.45 -23.69
C ILE A 720 -0.81 18.42 -24.77
N ILE A 721 -1.05 18.89 -25.99
CA ILE A 721 -1.05 18.06 -27.19
C ILE A 721 0.38 18.01 -27.73
N THR A 722 0.90 16.81 -27.96
CA THR A 722 2.30 16.63 -28.39
C THR A 722 2.37 16.49 -29.91
N ASP A 723 3.05 17.42 -30.61
CA ASP A 723 3.40 17.27 -32.03
C ASP A 723 4.85 16.79 -32.16
N ILE A 724 5.03 15.48 -32.39
CA ILE A 724 6.36 14.87 -32.49
C ILE A 724 6.42 14.00 -33.74
N LYS A 725 7.03 14.56 -34.78
CA LYS A 725 7.06 13.97 -36.12
C LYS A 725 8.02 12.78 -36.22
N LYS A 726 9.11 12.79 -35.45
CA LYS A 726 10.12 11.71 -35.42
C LYS A 726 10.22 11.14 -34.00
N ASP A 727 10.30 9.82 -33.91
CA ASP A 727 10.48 9.11 -32.63
C ASP A 727 9.32 9.32 -31.64
N ASN A 728 8.10 9.52 -32.16
CA ASN A 728 6.89 9.76 -31.37
C ASN A 728 6.72 8.74 -30.23
N ILE A 729 6.77 7.44 -30.55
CA ILE A 729 6.62 6.36 -29.57
C ILE A 729 7.76 6.33 -28.56
N GLU A 730 8.97 6.72 -28.95
CA GLU A 730 10.10 6.84 -28.02
C GLU A 730 9.86 7.95 -27.01
N PHE A 731 9.37 9.12 -27.47
CA PHE A 731 8.98 10.21 -26.58
C PHE A 731 7.83 9.83 -25.65
N LEU A 732 6.79 9.17 -26.18
CA LEU A 732 5.69 8.68 -25.35
C LEU A 732 6.17 7.67 -24.33
N SER A 733 7.13 6.82 -24.69
CA SER A 733 7.77 5.89 -23.75
C SER A 733 8.54 6.63 -22.68
N TYR A 734 9.26 7.70 -23.06
CA TYR A 734 9.98 8.56 -22.12
C TYR A 734 9.04 9.24 -21.12
N ILE A 735 7.92 9.82 -21.57
CA ILE A 735 6.88 10.37 -20.68
C ILE A 735 6.31 9.27 -19.80
N ALA A 736 6.00 8.10 -20.37
CA ALA A 736 5.43 7.02 -19.60
C ALA A 736 6.36 6.52 -18.49
N GLU A 737 7.67 6.48 -18.75
CA GLU A 737 8.68 6.02 -17.80
C GLU A 737 9.02 7.07 -16.73
N HIS A 738 9.17 8.33 -17.12
CA HIS A 738 9.69 9.39 -16.23
C HIS A 738 8.59 10.26 -15.60
N TYR A 739 7.42 10.35 -16.24
CA TYR A 739 6.31 11.22 -15.85
C TYR A 739 4.96 10.48 -15.87
N ALA A 740 4.92 9.27 -15.30
CA ALA A 740 3.74 8.39 -15.34
C ALA A 740 2.43 9.08 -14.86
N GLY A 741 2.52 9.94 -13.83
CA GLY A 741 1.39 10.72 -13.33
C GLY A 741 0.84 11.79 -14.30
N MET A 742 1.53 12.06 -15.41
CA MET A 742 1.14 13.06 -16.42
C MET A 742 0.49 12.48 -17.67
N ARG A 743 0.41 11.15 -17.81
CA ARG A 743 -0.12 10.49 -19.03
C ARG A 743 -1.55 10.91 -19.38
N GLY A 744 -2.37 11.25 -18.39
CA GLY A 744 -3.72 11.76 -18.60
C GLY A 744 -3.80 13.21 -19.10
N ARG A 745 -2.69 13.96 -18.97
CA ARG A 745 -2.60 15.39 -19.30
C ARG A 745 -1.76 15.69 -20.55
N PHE A 746 -0.98 14.72 -21.00
CA PHE A 746 -0.42 14.70 -22.35
C PHE A 746 -1.36 13.95 -23.29
N ILE A 747 -1.70 14.58 -24.42
CA ILE A 747 -2.59 14.04 -25.45
C ILE A 747 -1.75 13.77 -26.70
N PRO A 748 -1.34 12.51 -26.95
CA PRO A 748 -0.49 12.20 -28.08
C PRO A 748 -1.19 12.42 -29.41
N GLN A 749 -0.51 13.08 -30.34
CA GLN A 749 -0.83 12.94 -31.76
C GLN A 749 -0.13 11.70 -32.30
N ILE A 750 -0.87 10.85 -33.00
CA ILE A 750 -0.32 9.71 -33.75
C ILE A 750 -0.42 9.98 -35.26
N TYR A 751 0.53 9.48 -36.03
CA TYR A 751 0.60 9.72 -37.48
C TYR A 751 0.37 8.45 -38.29
N ARG A 752 0.48 7.28 -37.65
CA ARG A 752 0.21 5.97 -38.24
C ARG A 752 -0.72 5.15 -37.34
N ARG A 753 -1.49 4.23 -37.94
CA ARG A 753 -2.47 3.40 -37.22
C ARG A 753 -1.83 2.46 -36.18
N ASP A 754 -0.62 1.97 -36.42
CA ASP A 754 0.13 1.09 -35.51
C ASP A 754 0.59 1.82 -34.23
N GLU A 755 0.78 3.14 -34.30
CA GLU A 755 1.14 3.95 -33.14
C GLU A 755 0.03 4.02 -32.09
N TYR A 756 -1.22 3.79 -32.48
CA TYR A 756 -2.35 3.78 -31.54
C TYR A 756 -2.19 2.71 -30.48
N ASP A 757 -2.00 1.45 -30.88
CA ASP A 757 -1.88 0.34 -29.93
C ASP A 757 -0.63 0.50 -29.06
N GLN A 758 0.45 1.07 -29.62
CA GLN A 758 1.67 1.39 -28.89
C GLN A 758 1.44 2.48 -27.83
N ALA A 759 0.81 3.60 -28.20
CA ALA A 759 0.47 4.68 -27.27
C ALA A 759 -0.51 4.19 -26.17
N ARG A 760 -1.51 3.38 -26.53
CA ARG A 760 -2.42 2.73 -25.58
C ARG A 760 -1.69 1.80 -24.62
N ALA A 761 -0.72 1.02 -25.10
CA ALA A 761 0.10 0.13 -24.28
C ALA A 761 0.99 0.90 -23.29
N LEU A 762 1.40 2.11 -23.65
CA LEU A 762 2.14 3.04 -22.78
C LEU A 762 1.24 3.77 -21.76
N GLY A 763 -0.08 3.55 -21.80
CA GLY A 763 -1.05 4.07 -20.84
C GLY A 763 -1.72 5.38 -21.25
N PHE A 764 -1.46 5.92 -22.45
CA PHE A 764 -2.15 7.12 -22.93
C PHE A 764 -3.58 6.79 -23.33
N GLN A 765 -4.53 7.47 -22.72
CA GLN A 765 -5.96 7.23 -22.97
C GLN A 765 -6.49 8.12 -24.10
N ASN A 766 -6.13 9.41 -24.05
CA ASN A 766 -6.59 10.45 -24.96
C ASN A 766 -5.61 10.61 -26.11
N ILE A 767 -5.98 10.10 -27.29
CA ILE A 767 -5.11 10.09 -28.48
C ILE A 767 -5.80 10.83 -29.62
N ILE A 768 -5.07 11.72 -30.30
CA ILE A 768 -5.50 12.43 -31.51
C ILE A 768 -4.90 11.74 -32.73
N TYR A 769 -5.71 11.44 -33.74
CA TYR A 769 -5.19 10.96 -35.02
C TYR A 769 -4.90 12.13 -35.97
N THR A 770 -3.63 12.31 -36.35
CA THR A 770 -3.16 13.42 -37.19
C THR A 770 -3.06 13.05 -38.67
N LEU A 771 -3.82 13.74 -39.51
CA LEU A 771 -3.99 13.38 -40.92
C LEU A 771 -3.08 14.15 -41.89
N TYR A 772 -2.31 15.14 -41.44
CA TYR A 772 -1.47 15.92 -42.36
C TYR A 772 -0.37 15.07 -43.02
N GLN A 773 0.23 14.14 -42.27
CA GLN A 773 1.27 13.21 -42.75
C GLN A 773 0.77 11.78 -43.02
N SER A 774 -0.48 11.46 -42.68
CA SER A 774 -1.05 10.14 -42.94
C SER A 774 -1.25 9.91 -44.44
N GLU A 775 -0.92 8.70 -44.89
CA GLU A 775 -1.18 8.18 -46.23
C GLU A 775 -2.60 7.61 -46.38
N ASP A 776 -3.34 7.47 -45.28
CA ASP A 776 -4.69 6.90 -45.28
C ASP A 776 -5.69 7.79 -46.04
N ASN A 777 -6.62 7.15 -46.73
CA ASN A 777 -7.75 7.84 -47.35
C ASN A 777 -8.93 8.02 -46.37
N VAL A 778 -9.93 8.84 -46.76
CA VAL A 778 -11.08 9.19 -45.90
C VAL A 778 -11.80 7.95 -45.36
N ASP A 779 -12.00 6.92 -46.19
CA ASP A 779 -12.77 5.74 -45.81
C ASP A 779 -11.99 4.89 -44.80
N GLU A 780 -10.66 4.79 -44.96
CA GLU A 780 -9.76 4.10 -44.02
C GLU A 780 -9.70 4.82 -42.67
N VAL A 781 -9.67 6.16 -42.68
CA VAL A 781 -9.69 6.96 -41.46
C VAL A 781 -11.02 6.78 -40.74
N ILE A 782 -12.16 6.86 -41.44
CA ILE A 782 -13.49 6.66 -40.83
C ILE A 782 -13.60 5.27 -40.21
N ASP A 783 -13.13 4.23 -40.90
CA ASP A 783 -13.12 2.86 -40.39
C ASP A 783 -12.27 2.74 -39.13
N PHE A 784 -11.06 3.32 -39.14
CA PHE A 784 -10.17 3.33 -37.99
C PHE A 784 -10.78 4.06 -36.79
N VAL A 785 -11.32 5.27 -37.01
CA VAL A 785 -11.94 6.12 -36.00
C VAL A 785 -13.15 5.43 -35.35
N ASN A 786 -13.97 4.73 -36.12
CA ASN A 786 -15.14 4.02 -35.59
C ASN A 786 -14.77 2.79 -34.74
N ARG A 787 -13.59 2.20 -34.96
CA ARG A 787 -13.12 1.03 -34.23
C ARG A 787 -12.28 1.36 -33.00
N HIS A 788 -11.78 2.59 -32.88
CA HIS A 788 -10.86 2.98 -31.82
C HIS A 788 -11.40 4.19 -31.03
N PRO A 789 -11.37 4.16 -29.69
CA PRO A 789 -11.77 5.30 -28.87
C PRO A 789 -10.72 6.43 -28.91
N LEU A 790 -10.65 7.17 -30.03
CA LEU A 790 -9.85 8.38 -30.15
C LEU A 790 -10.51 9.56 -29.43
N TYR A 791 -9.67 10.47 -28.92
CA TYR A 791 -10.09 11.78 -28.39
C TYR A 791 -10.52 12.71 -29.53
N GLY A 792 -9.78 12.72 -30.63
CA GLY A 792 -10.13 13.53 -31.79
C GLY A 792 -9.30 13.20 -33.02
N ILE A 793 -9.60 13.91 -34.09
CA ILE A 793 -8.92 13.80 -35.39
C ILE A 793 -8.47 15.21 -35.77
N THR A 794 -7.21 15.38 -36.16
CA THR A 794 -6.72 16.68 -36.62
C THR A 794 -6.35 16.65 -38.09
N ILE A 795 -6.80 17.67 -38.83
CA ILE A 795 -6.66 17.76 -40.30
C ILE A 795 -6.32 19.19 -40.73
N SER A 796 -5.55 19.34 -41.80
CA SER A 796 -5.24 20.66 -42.34
C SER A 796 -6.44 21.29 -43.05
N ASP A 797 -6.61 22.61 -42.94
CA ASP A 797 -7.69 23.34 -43.64
C ASP A 797 -7.67 23.12 -45.16
N LYS A 798 -6.47 22.94 -45.73
CA LYS A 798 -6.29 22.60 -47.15
C LYS A 798 -6.93 21.25 -47.50
N LYS A 799 -6.72 20.21 -46.69
CA LYS A 799 -7.37 18.90 -46.92
C LYS A 799 -8.87 19.01 -46.67
N PHE A 800 -9.28 19.68 -45.59
CA PHE A 800 -10.69 19.85 -45.22
C PHE A 800 -11.51 20.53 -46.35
N LYS A 801 -10.97 21.58 -46.98
CA LYS A 801 -11.60 22.29 -48.12
C LYS A 801 -11.88 21.44 -49.36
N THR A 802 -11.28 20.26 -49.50
CA THR A 802 -11.61 19.34 -50.61
C THR A 802 -13.00 18.73 -50.50
N GLY A 803 -13.68 18.89 -49.35
CA GLY A 803 -15.09 18.54 -49.14
C GLY A 803 -15.31 17.08 -48.73
N ARG A 804 -14.56 16.12 -49.30
CA ARG A 804 -14.70 14.70 -48.93
C ARG A 804 -14.38 14.44 -47.45
N TRP A 805 -13.42 15.17 -46.89
CA TRP A 805 -13.05 15.04 -45.47
C TRP A 805 -14.11 15.56 -44.48
N ASN A 806 -15.15 16.26 -44.96
CA ASN A 806 -16.27 16.68 -44.11
C ASN A 806 -17.05 15.48 -43.57
N GLU A 807 -16.94 14.30 -44.22
CA GLU A 807 -17.55 13.06 -43.73
C GLU A 807 -17.03 12.64 -42.35
N LEU A 808 -15.83 13.10 -41.94
CA LEU A 808 -15.30 12.88 -40.59
C LEU A 808 -16.22 13.45 -39.51
N LEU A 809 -16.96 14.52 -39.79
CA LEU A 809 -17.90 15.13 -38.85
C LEU A 809 -19.05 14.18 -38.48
N ASN A 810 -19.31 13.15 -39.30
CA ASN A 810 -20.35 12.15 -39.03
C ASN A 810 -19.88 11.05 -38.07
N THR A 811 -18.59 10.97 -37.75
CA THR A 811 -18.00 9.90 -36.90
C THR A 811 -18.29 10.07 -35.40
N LYS A 812 -19.04 11.12 -35.02
CA LYS A 812 -19.28 11.54 -33.62
C LYS A 812 -18.00 11.83 -32.82
N LYS A 813 -16.83 11.84 -33.46
CA LYS A 813 -15.56 12.19 -32.84
C LYS A 813 -15.23 13.66 -33.07
N PRO A 814 -14.61 14.34 -32.10
CA PRO A 814 -14.11 15.69 -32.30
C PRO A 814 -13.18 15.79 -33.50
N VAL A 815 -13.47 16.74 -34.39
CA VAL A 815 -12.61 17.08 -35.52
C VAL A 815 -11.98 18.43 -35.24
N PHE A 816 -10.66 18.49 -35.36
CA PHE A 816 -9.85 19.68 -35.17
C PHE A 816 -9.22 20.09 -36.50
N VAL A 817 -9.20 21.38 -36.80
CA VAL A 817 -8.62 21.90 -38.05
C VAL A 817 -7.45 22.82 -37.76
N HIS A 818 -6.31 22.58 -38.42
CA HIS A 818 -5.09 23.35 -38.24
C HIS A 818 -4.58 23.98 -39.55
N THR A 819 -3.89 25.13 -39.54
CA THR A 819 -3.87 26.17 -38.49
C THR A 819 -4.72 27.34 -38.98
N ILE A 820 -5.60 27.88 -38.13
CA ILE A 820 -6.58 28.93 -38.47
C ILE A 820 -6.34 30.15 -37.59
N ASN A 821 -5.90 31.24 -38.21
CA ASN A 821 -5.73 32.56 -37.55
C ASN A 821 -6.73 33.61 -38.04
N ASP A 822 -7.57 33.25 -39.02
CA ASP A 822 -8.65 34.12 -39.49
C ASP A 822 -9.94 33.82 -38.71
N GLU A 823 -10.40 34.80 -37.94
CA GLU A 823 -11.56 34.66 -37.04
C GLU A 823 -12.83 34.26 -37.80
N LYS A 824 -13.01 34.78 -39.02
CA LYS A 824 -14.17 34.46 -39.87
C LYS A 824 -14.12 32.99 -40.27
N ARG A 825 -12.98 32.49 -40.75
CA ARG A 825 -12.79 31.09 -41.12
C ARG A 825 -12.95 30.16 -39.91
N ALA A 826 -12.45 30.55 -38.74
CA ALA A 826 -12.65 29.79 -37.51
C ALA A 826 -14.15 29.64 -37.19
N LYS A 827 -14.92 30.74 -37.22
CA LYS A 827 -16.37 30.71 -37.02
C LYS A 827 -17.08 29.84 -38.05
N GLU A 828 -16.71 29.92 -39.33
CA GLU A 828 -17.27 29.08 -40.40
C GLU A 828 -17.04 27.58 -40.12
N LEU A 829 -15.83 27.18 -39.72
CA LEU A 829 -15.49 25.80 -39.42
C LEU A 829 -16.27 25.29 -38.20
N LEU A 830 -16.33 26.08 -37.13
CA LEU A 830 -17.09 25.73 -35.92
C LEU A 830 -18.58 25.55 -36.22
N GLN A 831 -19.15 26.41 -37.07
CA GLN A 831 -20.55 26.28 -37.52
C GLN A 831 -20.79 25.03 -38.40
N GLN A 832 -19.77 24.57 -39.12
CA GLN A 832 -19.84 23.33 -39.90
C GLN A 832 -19.77 22.07 -39.02
N GLY A 833 -19.48 22.20 -37.72
CA GLY A 833 -19.38 21.08 -36.78
C GLY A 833 -17.96 20.72 -36.36
N VAL A 834 -16.94 21.46 -36.83
CA VAL A 834 -15.57 21.33 -36.31
C VAL A 834 -15.58 21.68 -34.82
N SER A 835 -14.92 20.85 -34.00
CA SER A 835 -15.01 20.95 -32.55
C SER A 835 -14.12 22.07 -32.00
N ALA A 836 -12.91 22.19 -32.55
CA ALA A 836 -11.94 23.24 -32.22
C ALA A 836 -11.01 23.52 -33.42
N VAL A 837 -10.36 24.68 -33.43
CA VAL A 837 -9.32 25.01 -34.41
C VAL A 837 -7.97 25.20 -33.70
N TYR A 838 -6.89 24.70 -34.30
CA TYR A 838 -5.56 25.09 -33.88
C TYR A 838 -5.30 26.51 -34.38
N THR A 839 -4.84 27.38 -33.50
CA THR A 839 -4.62 28.80 -33.78
C THR A 839 -3.37 29.28 -33.08
N ASP A 840 -2.66 30.21 -33.72
CA ASP A 840 -1.52 30.87 -33.10
C ASP A 840 -1.99 32.01 -32.17
N SER A 841 -3.14 32.66 -32.44
CA SER A 841 -3.48 33.96 -31.81
C SER A 841 -4.94 34.25 -31.47
N LEU A 842 -5.92 33.40 -31.83
CA LEU A 842 -7.36 33.66 -31.64
C LEU A 842 -7.90 33.46 -30.19
#